data_AF-A0A210W054-F1
#
_entry.id   AF-A0A210W054-F1
#
_cell.length_a   1.000
_cell.length_b   1.000
_cell.length_c   1.000
_cell.angle_alpha   90.00
_cell.angle_beta   90.00
_cell.angle_gamma   90.00
#
_symmetry.space_group_name_H-M   'P 1'
#
loop_
_entity.id
_entity.type
_entity.pdbx_description
1 polymer ?
#
loop_
_entity_poly.entity_id
_entity_poly.type
_entity_poly.pdbx_seq_one_letter_code
_entity_poly.pdbx_strand_id
1 'polypeptide(L)'
;MTVSAITSVAPQAPFDPEALARMANALFSAAPGSAPALPGLPGLPGLPAGVQAPVNVAPPGSPLASPAGLGPGVPGTPIPQGLAPGSNLLPASPAPLASLAHRAPALLPHAQAGNGVPDHVVSALPAYEPRLGSQVLGVPQRQGDPLDALAALPFTAPAAPAAPASPAVPRIGVPTEGPGIASTVPSAEPRFYFVDPVVLPAGYTTPAHPLQRQQVSHGARHGAAGVQAPFDVHAVRRDFPILSERVNGRPLAWLDNAATTHKPRAVIERIRHFYEHENSNIHRAAHELAARATDAYEGARERVRRFINAPDVNEVIFVRGTTEAINLVAKSWGWQHVGEGDEIIVSHLEHHANIVPWQQLAAAKGAKIRVIPVDDSGQVLIDEYRRLLNPRTKIVSVTQVSNALGTVVPVQQIVELAHQAGARALVDGAQSVSHMAVDVQAIGADFFVFSGHKVFGPTGIGVVWGRREVLEDMPPWQGGGNMIADVTFEKTVYQPLPNTFEAGTGNIADAVGLGAAIDYVQALGMERIARYEHDLLQYGTQALAPIPGLRLIGTAADKASVLSFVLKGWTTAEVGEALNAEGIAVRTGHHCAQPILRRFGVETTVRPSLAFYNTTEEIDRLAAVVQGLAARRRG
;
A
#
# COMPACT_ATOMS: atom_id res chain seq x y z
N MET A 1 -46.11 -28.67 52.16
CA MET A 1 -45.85 -27.52 53.07
C MET A 1 -44.36 -27.16 52.96
N THR A 2 -44.02 -25.90 53.23
CA THR A 2 -42.69 -25.42 53.70
C THR A 2 -41.41 -25.97 53.04
N VAL A 3 -40.96 -25.24 52.01
CA VAL A 3 -39.59 -24.70 51.82
C VAL A 3 -38.47 -25.19 52.75
N SER A 4 -37.32 -25.53 52.15
CA SER A 4 -35.99 -25.12 52.62
C SER A 4 -35.21 -24.53 51.44
N ALA A 5 -34.51 -23.41 51.65
CA ALA A 5 -33.75 -22.72 50.61
C ALA A 5 -32.24 -22.94 50.79
N ILE A 6 -31.50 -23.00 49.68
CA ILE A 6 -30.04 -22.95 49.66
C ILE A 6 -29.65 -21.66 48.93
N THR A 7 -28.99 -20.75 49.65
CA THR A 7 -28.49 -19.48 49.12
C THR A 7 -27.23 -19.71 48.29
N SER A 8 -27.29 -19.38 46.99
CA SER A 8 -26.10 -19.35 46.14
C SER A 8 -25.24 -18.12 46.47
N VAL A 9 -24.06 -18.35 47.05
CA VAL A 9 -23.05 -17.30 47.22
C VAL A 9 -22.48 -16.95 45.84
N ALA A 10 -22.67 -15.71 45.41
CA ALA A 10 -22.05 -15.22 44.18
C ALA A 10 -20.52 -15.09 44.37
N PRO A 11 -19.69 -15.47 43.39
CA PRO A 11 -18.25 -15.25 43.45
C PRO A 11 -17.94 -13.74 43.56
N GLN A 12 -17.20 -13.34 44.59
CA GLN A 12 -16.66 -11.99 44.65
C GLN A 12 -15.61 -11.82 43.53
N ALA A 13 -15.67 -10.68 42.83
CA ALA A 13 -14.63 -10.34 41.87
C ALA A 13 -13.28 -10.18 42.61
N PRO A 14 -12.15 -10.63 42.02
CA PRO A 14 -10.85 -10.67 42.72
C PRO A 14 -10.25 -9.28 43.06
N PHE A 15 -10.88 -8.19 42.63
CA PHE A 15 -10.42 -6.81 42.86
C PHE A 15 -11.62 -5.89 43.14
N ASP A 16 -11.45 -4.91 44.04
CA ASP A 16 -12.45 -3.87 44.32
C ASP A 16 -12.56 -2.90 43.12
N PRO A 17 -13.73 -2.79 42.45
CA PRO A 17 -13.93 -1.85 41.34
C PRO A 17 -13.80 -0.38 41.77
N GLU A 18 -14.15 -0.03 43.02
CA GLU A 18 -14.05 1.36 43.49
C GLU A 18 -12.59 1.75 43.79
N ALA A 19 -11.75 0.83 44.28
CA ALA A 19 -10.31 1.04 44.35
C ALA A 19 -9.70 1.24 42.97
N LEU A 20 -10.06 0.38 42.00
CA LEU A 20 -9.60 0.48 40.61
C LEU A 20 -10.01 1.81 39.95
N ALA A 21 -11.26 2.23 40.12
CA ALA A 21 -11.75 3.51 39.62
C ALA A 21 -11.04 4.72 40.28
N ARG A 22 -10.78 4.67 41.59
CA ARG A 22 -10.01 5.70 42.30
C ARG A 22 -8.56 5.77 41.82
N MET A 23 -7.91 4.63 41.61
CA MET A 23 -6.53 4.58 41.07
C MET A 23 -6.46 5.11 39.64
N ALA A 24 -7.42 4.77 38.77
CA ALA A 24 -7.50 5.30 37.41
C ALA A 24 -7.69 6.82 37.40
N ASN A 25 -8.63 7.34 38.20
CA ASN A 25 -8.87 8.79 38.30
C ASN A 25 -7.66 9.54 38.88
N ALA A 26 -6.93 8.94 39.84
CA ALA A 26 -5.70 9.53 40.37
C ALA A 26 -4.54 9.54 39.36
N LEU A 27 -4.50 8.56 38.44
CA LEU A 27 -3.50 8.51 37.36
C LEU A 27 -3.78 9.56 36.27
N PHE A 28 -5.04 9.68 35.83
CA PHE A 28 -5.43 10.62 34.75
C PHE A 28 -5.61 12.08 35.20
N SER A 29 -5.54 12.37 36.50
CA SER A 29 -5.54 13.75 37.04
C SER A 29 -4.16 14.25 37.47
N ALA A 30 -3.12 13.41 37.40
CA ALA A 30 -1.74 13.81 37.67
C ALA A 30 -1.11 14.56 36.47
N ALA A 31 -0.35 15.62 36.74
CA ALA A 31 0.41 16.32 35.71
C ALA A 31 1.66 15.49 35.28
N PRO A 32 2.13 15.60 34.02
CA PRO A 32 3.30 14.85 33.56
C PRO A 32 4.54 15.10 34.43
N GLY A 33 5.01 14.04 35.11
CA GLY A 33 6.19 14.07 35.97
C GLY A 33 5.94 14.17 37.47
N SER A 34 4.69 14.27 37.95
CA SER A 34 4.38 14.13 39.39
C SER A 34 3.88 12.73 39.75
N ALA A 35 4.22 12.27 40.96
CA ALA A 35 3.69 11.03 41.51
C ALA A 35 2.37 11.30 42.26
N PRO A 36 1.29 10.54 42.02
CA PRO A 36 0.01 10.75 42.70
C PRO A 36 0.10 10.33 44.18
N ALA A 37 -0.35 11.20 45.08
CA ALA A 37 -0.47 10.89 46.50
C ALA A 37 -1.72 10.04 46.75
N LEU A 38 -1.55 8.81 47.23
CA LEU A 38 -2.63 7.88 47.60
C LEU A 38 -2.83 7.88 49.14
N PRO A 39 -3.90 8.47 49.69
CA PRO A 39 -4.18 8.42 51.12
C PRO A 39 -4.83 7.08 51.50
N GLY A 40 -4.39 6.44 52.59
CA GLY A 40 -5.19 5.43 53.28
C GLY A 40 -4.66 3.98 53.34
N LEU A 41 -3.40 3.71 53.00
CA LEU A 41 -2.77 2.39 53.23
C LEU A 41 -1.85 2.41 54.47
N PRO A 42 -2.24 1.79 55.61
CA PRO A 42 -1.37 1.70 56.78
C PRO A 42 -0.36 0.56 56.62
N GLY A 43 0.94 0.86 56.69
CA GLY A 43 1.98 -0.19 56.80
C GLY A 43 3.36 0.07 56.18
N LEU A 44 3.58 1.19 55.47
CA LEU A 44 4.87 1.48 54.83
C LEU A 44 5.48 2.79 55.37
N PRO A 45 6.69 2.75 55.99
CA PRO A 45 7.47 3.95 56.29
C PRO A 45 7.89 4.66 55.01
N GLY A 46 7.96 6.00 55.05
CA GLY A 46 8.26 6.81 53.87
C GLY A 46 9.65 6.54 53.28
N LEU A 47 9.69 6.24 51.98
CA LEU A 47 10.93 6.13 51.21
C LEU A 47 11.33 7.51 50.65
N PRO A 48 12.61 7.90 50.72
CA PRO A 48 13.08 9.14 50.09
C PRO A 48 13.05 9.03 48.56
N ALA A 49 12.95 10.17 47.88
CA ALA A 49 12.96 10.22 46.42
C ALA A 49 14.29 9.69 45.85
N GLY A 50 14.23 8.65 45.01
CA GLY A 50 15.40 8.01 44.39
C GLY A 50 15.36 6.49 44.25
N VAL A 51 14.30 5.81 44.71
CA VAL A 51 14.18 4.34 44.65
C VAL A 51 13.42 3.89 43.40
N GLN A 52 14.02 3.02 42.59
CA GLN A 52 13.33 2.33 41.47
C GLN A 52 12.43 1.21 42.00
N ALA A 53 11.27 1.00 41.38
CA ALA A 53 10.38 -0.11 41.71
C ALA A 53 11.01 -1.46 41.29
N PRO A 54 10.92 -2.52 42.13
CA PRO A 54 11.57 -3.80 41.84
C PRO A 54 10.88 -4.58 40.72
N VAL A 55 11.63 -4.89 39.66
CA VAL A 55 11.11 -5.62 38.49
C VAL A 55 11.22 -7.14 38.69
N ASN A 56 10.38 -7.70 39.57
CA ASN A 56 9.97 -9.11 39.49
C ASN A 56 8.81 -9.43 40.46
N VAL A 57 7.69 -9.93 39.91
CA VAL A 57 6.58 -10.52 40.69
C VAL A 57 6.46 -11.99 40.32
N ALA A 58 7.42 -12.79 40.80
CA ALA A 58 7.46 -14.23 40.61
C ALA A 58 7.76 -14.92 41.97
N PRO A 59 6.96 -15.91 42.41
CA PRO A 59 7.21 -16.59 43.67
C PRO A 59 8.46 -17.50 43.60
N PRO A 60 9.11 -17.79 44.74
CA PRO A 60 10.28 -18.67 44.79
C PRO A 60 10.00 -20.06 44.19
N GLY A 61 10.93 -20.55 43.35
CA GLY A 61 10.80 -21.83 42.65
C GLY A 61 10.29 -21.75 41.20
N SER A 62 9.93 -20.56 40.72
CA SER A 62 9.62 -20.35 39.29
C SER A 62 10.87 -20.53 38.40
N PRO A 63 10.80 -21.23 37.25
CA PRO A 63 11.90 -21.32 36.29
C PRO A 63 12.21 -19.99 35.57
N LEU A 64 11.42 -18.93 35.83
CA LEU A 64 11.67 -17.56 35.36
C LEU A 64 12.39 -16.68 36.40
N ALA A 65 12.82 -17.25 37.54
CA ALA A 65 13.55 -16.51 38.58
C ALA A 65 15.06 -16.47 38.29
N SER A 66 15.58 -15.32 37.86
CA SER A 66 17.01 -15.10 37.66
C SER A 66 17.82 -15.24 38.96
N PRO A 67 19.02 -15.85 38.95
CA PRO A 67 19.88 -15.93 40.14
C PRO A 67 20.40 -14.55 40.56
N ALA A 68 20.44 -14.28 41.87
CA ALA A 68 20.97 -13.03 42.43
C ALA A 68 21.95 -13.29 43.58
N GLY A 69 23.14 -12.71 43.47
CA GLY A 69 24.26 -12.74 44.43
C GLY A 69 25.51 -12.17 43.74
N LEU A 70 26.41 -11.45 44.41
CA LEU A 70 26.69 -11.38 45.85
C LEU A 70 26.73 -9.93 46.37
N GLY A 71 26.37 -9.75 47.64
CA GLY A 71 26.72 -8.57 48.44
C GLY A 71 28.05 -8.76 49.19
N PRO A 72 28.62 -7.69 49.79
CA PRO A 72 30.01 -7.71 50.29
C PRO A 72 30.18 -8.31 51.69
N GLY A 73 31.25 -9.09 51.90
CA GLY A 73 31.72 -9.49 53.23
C GLY A 73 32.94 -10.41 53.25
N VAL A 74 33.93 -10.05 54.09
CA VAL A 74 35.11 -10.85 54.53
C VAL A 74 36.25 -11.05 53.48
N PRO A 75 37.55 -10.95 53.85
CA PRO A 75 38.66 -10.86 52.88
C PRO A 75 39.59 -12.10 52.79
N GLY A 76 40.38 -12.19 51.71
CA GLY A 76 41.54 -13.08 51.62
C GLY A 76 42.26 -13.02 50.26
N THR A 77 43.58 -12.82 50.26
CA THR A 77 44.48 -12.95 49.09
C THR A 77 45.75 -13.72 49.54
N PRO A 78 46.44 -14.44 48.63
CA PRO A 78 47.41 -13.77 47.74
C PRO A 78 47.40 -14.26 46.27
N ILE A 79 48.05 -13.48 45.41
CA ILE A 79 48.34 -13.78 43.99
C ILE A 79 49.87 -14.03 43.87
N PRO A 80 50.36 -14.72 42.82
CA PRO A 80 51.35 -14.04 41.98
C PRO A 80 51.21 -14.30 40.47
N GLN A 81 51.28 -13.20 39.68
CA GLN A 81 52.03 -12.98 38.41
C GLN A 81 52.10 -14.15 37.39
N GLY A 82 51.77 -14.05 36.09
CA GLY A 82 51.60 -12.94 35.12
C GLY A 82 51.73 -13.57 33.70
N LEU A 83 51.85 -12.91 32.52
CA LEU A 83 51.81 -11.54 31.97
C LEU A 83 51.47 -11.71 30.44
N ALA A 84 50.82 -10.81 29.69
CA ALA A 84 50.08 -9.60 30.09
C ALA A 84 48.83 -9.29 29.20
N PRO A 85 48.88 -8.76 27.94
CA PRO A 85 47.81 -7.84 27.51
C PRO A 85 47.11 -8.11 26.16
N GLY A 86 45.86 -7.65 26.05
CA GLY A 86 45.18 -7.47 24.75
C GLY A 86 43.72 -7.05 24.87
N SER A 87 42.91 -7.76 25.66
CA SER A 87 41.45 -7.61 25.71
C SER A 87 40.95 -7.07 27.06
N ASN A 88 40.18 -5.98 27.02
CA ASN A 88 38.98 -5.66 27.81
C ASN A 88 38.53 -4.23 27.41
N LEU A 89 37.26 -3.97 27.09
CA LEU A 89 36.05 -4.02 27.93
C LEU A 89 36.05 -3.00 29.08
N LEU A 90 34.95 -2.25 29.14
CA LEU A 90 34.71 -1.01 29.87
C LEU A 90 34.77 -1.15 31.40
N PRO A 91 35.24 -0.11 32.14
CA PRO A 91 34.75 0.18 33.49
C PRO A 91 33.44 0.99 33.44
N ALA A 92 32.60 0.92 34.48
CA ALA A 92 31.28 1.52 34.50
C ALA A 92 31.10 2.60 35.59
N SER A 93 30.39 3.69 35.24
CA SER A 93 29.82 4.73 36.13
C SER A 93 30.81 5.68 36.86
N PRO A 94 30.35 6.86 37.36
CA PRO A 94 29.60 7.88 36.62
C PRO A 94 30.07 9.35 36.87
N ALA A 95 29.52 10.29 36.08
CA ALA A 95 29.56 11.77 36.23
C ALA A 95 30.93 12.48 35.97
N PRO A 96 30.98 13.84 35.80
CA PRO A 96 29.91 14.84 35.67
C PRO A 96 29.97 15.72 34.39
N LEU A 97 29.06 16.68 34.24
CA LEU A 97 28.83 17.60 33.10
C LEU A 97 29.92 18.67 32.84
N ALA A 98 31.22 18.36 32.97
CA ALA A 98 32.30 19.37 33.02
C ALA A 98 33.36 19.30 31.90
N SER A 99 33.26 18.41 30.91
CA SER A 99 34.33 18.15 29.92
C SER A 99 34.19 18.86 28.56
N LEU A 100 33.08 19.53 28.27
CA LEU A 100 32.81 20.15 26.95
C LEU A 100 33.59 21.48 26.69
N ALA A 101 34.32 22.00 27.67
CA ALA A 101 34.91 23.35 27.59
C ALA A 101 36.30 23.45 26.92
N HIS A 102 36.99 22.32 26.67
CA HIS A 102 38.37 22.33 26.16
C HIS A 102 38.69 21.22 25.15
N ARG A 103 38.62 21.53 23.84
CA ARG A 103 39.61 21.11 22.82
C ARG A 103 39.35 21.71 21.42
N ALA A 104 39.96 22.86 21.18
CA ALA A 104 40.35 23.41 19.88
C ALA A 104 41.48 24.44 20.11
N PRO A 105 42.33 24.80 19.12
CA PRO A 105 42.32 24.42 17.70
C PRO A 105 43.64 23.82 17.15
N ALA A 106 43.53 22.91 16.16
CA ALA A 106 44.55 22.54 15.17
C ALA A 106 43.91 21.56 14.16
N LEU A 107 44.07 21.59 12.83
CA LEU A 107 44.65 22.57 11.88
C LEU A 107 43.87 22.45 10.54
N LEU A 108 43.89 23.49 9.69
CA LEU A 108 43.38 23.52 8.30
C LEU A 108 44.56 23.39 7.30
N PRO A 109 44.44 23.52 5.95
CA PRO A 109 43.32 23.42 4.99
C PRO A 109 43.55 22.26 3.95
N HIS A 110 42.79 21.99 2.86
CA HIS A 110 42.54 22.80 1.65
C HIS A 110 41.47 22.21 0.70
N ALA A 111 40.53 23.04 0.24
CA ALA A 111 40.02 23.16 -1.14
C ALA A 111 38.88 24.22 -1.15
N GLN A 112 38.76 25.06 -2.18
CA GLN A 112 37.65 26.03 -2.31
C GLN A 112 36.76 25.70 -3.52
N ALA A 113 35.44 25.70 -3.31
CA ALA A 113 34.45 25.75 -4.39
C ALA A 113 34.17 27.22 -4.78
N GLY A 114 34.17 27.51 -6.08
CA GLY A 114 34.17 28.89 -6.62
C GLY A 114 32.82 29.62 -6.65
N ASN A 115 31.94 29.41 -5.67
CA ASN A 115 30.59 30.02 -5.64
C ASN A 115 30.18 30.69 -4.31
N GLY A 116 31.06 30.74 -3.31
CA GLY A 116 30.92 31.68 -2.17
C GLY A 116 29.83 31.38 -1.13
N VAL A 117 29.35 30.13 -1.05
CA VAL A 117 28.39 29.68 -0.02
C VAL A 117 29.12 28.86 1.05
N PRO A 118 28.85 29.01 2.37
CA PRO A 118 29.47 28.20 3.41
C PRO A 118 28.96 26.74 3.42
N ASP A 119 29.88 25.78 3.53
CA ASP A 119 29.55 24.37 3.76
C ASP A 119 29.03 24.13 5.18
N HIS A 120 27.75 23.76 5.31
CA HIS A 120 27.17 23.30 6.58
C HIS A 120 27.15 21.77 6.63
N VAL A 121 27.99 21.19 7.49
CA VAL A 121 28.01 19.75 7.76
C VAL A 121 26.74 19.34 8.49
N VAL A 122 25.89 18.53 7.84
CA VAL A 122 24.68 17.94 8.45
C VAL A 122 24.91 16.45 8.69
N SER A 123 25.22 16.08 9.94
CA SER A 123 25.22 14.68 10.38
C SER A 123 23.78 14.23 10.65
N ALA A 124 23.22 13.40 9.77
CA ALA A 124 21.86 12.89 9.93
C ALA A 124 21.74 11.83 11.03
N LEU A 125 20.70 11.94 11.85
CA LEU A 125 20.22 10.89 12.75
C LEU A 125 18.71 10.65 12.51
N PRO A 126 18.15 9.48 12.87
CA PRO A 126 16.82 9.06 12.43
C PRO A 126 15.68 9.96 12.96
N ALA A 127 14.64 10.11 12.14
CA ALA A 127 13.53 11.03 12.41
C ALA A 127 12.52 10.49 13.44
N TYR A 128 11.98 11.40 14.26
CA TYR A 128 10.77 11.18 15.05
C TYR A 128 9.88 12.44 15.01
N GLU A 129 8.61 12.24 14.66
CA GLU A 129 7.41 13.09 14.71
C GLU A 129 7.53 14.66 14.69
N PRO A 130 6.97 15.34 13.66
CA PRO A 130 7.14 16.79 13.47
C PRO A 130 6.13 17.66 14.25
N ARG A 131 6.38 17.92 15.53
CA ARG A 131 5.60 18.91 16.33
C ARG A 131 6.41 19.98 17.09
N LEU A 132 7.75 19.98 16.99
CA LEU A 132 8.62 20.88 17.77
C LEU A 132 9.65 21.69 16.95
N GLY A 133 9.42 21.87 15.64
CA GLY A 133 10.34 22.60 14.75
C GLY A 133 10.37 24.13 14.87
N SER A 134 9.42 24.74 15.60
CA SER A 134 9.12 26.18 15.51
C SER A 134 9.98 27.12 16.39
N GLN A 135 10.82 26.59 17.30
CA GLN A 135 11.62 27.43 18.22
C GLN A 135 13.10 27.60 17.82
N VAL A 136 13.62 26.83 16.85
CA VAL A 136 15.04 26.86 16.46
C VAL A 136 15.35 27.91 15.37
N LEU A 137 14.32 28.45 14.70
CA LEU A 137 14.47 29.34 13.53
C LEU A 137 14.09 30.82 13.79
N GLY A 138 13.91 31.23 15.05
CA GLY A 138 13.81 32.65 15.43
C GLY A 138 12.59 33.44 14.91
N VAL A 139 11.58 32.77 14.33
CA VAL A 139 10.37 33.42 13.83
C VAL A 139 9.43 33.78 15.00
N PRO A 140 8.99 35.05 15.15
CA PRO A 140 8.10 35.44 16.22
C PRO A 140 6.70 34.83 16.05
N GLN A 141 6.17 34.24 17.11
CA GLN A 141 4.82 33.67 17.15
C GLN A 141 3.76 34.78 17.09
N ARG A 142 2.80 34.65 16.17
CA ARG A 142 1.65 35.57 16.05
C ARG A 142 0.49 35.03 16.89
N GLN A 143 0.11 35.74 17.95
CA GLN A 143 -1.05 35.37 18.77
C GLN A 143 -2.37 35.52 18.00
N GLY A 144 -3.29 34.56 18.20
CA GLY A 144 -4.69 34.63 17.78
C GLY A 144 -5.02 33.84 16.51
N ASP A 145 -5.28 32.54 16.67
CA ASP A 145 -5.98 31.69 15.69
C ASP A 145 -7.39 31.38 16.25
N PRO A 146 -8.50 31.59 15.51
CA PRO A 146 -9.86 31.41 16.04
C PRO A 146 -10.21 30.01 16.55
N LEU A 147 -9.39 29.00 16.28
CA LEU A 147 -9.65 27.60 16.67
C LEU A 147 -9.47 27.34 18.18
N ASP A 148 -8.54 28.02 18.85
CA ASP A 148 -8.30 27.84 20.30
C ASP A 148 -9.52 28.25 21.15
N ALA A 149 -10.34 29.18 20.66
CA ALA A 149 -11.54 29.64 21.35
C ALA A 149 -12.65 28.57 21.43
N LEU A 150 -12.64 27.56 20.55
CA LEU A 150 -13.61 26.47 20.55
C LEU A 150 -13.29 25.38 21.60
N ALA A 151 -12.03 25.26 22.01
CA ALA A 151 -11.59 24.27 23.01
C ALA A 151 -11.97 24.65 24.45
N ALA A 152 -12.38 25.90 24.69
CA ALA A 152 -12.65 26.44 26.03
C ALA A 152 -14.15 26.44 26.44
N LEU A 153 -15.04 25.90 25.59
CA LEU A 153 -16.49 25.89 25.85
C LEU A 153 -16.91 24.68 26.72
N PRO A 154 -17.61 24.87 27.84
CA PRO A 154 -18.11 23.76 28.65
C PRO A 154 -19.29 23.06 27.97
N PHE A 155 -19.31 21.73 27.99
CA PHE A 155 -20.42 20.93 27.47
C PHE A 155 -21.69 21.13 28.31
N THR A 156 -22.63 21.91 27.80
CA THR A 156 -24.04 21.91 28.23
C THR A 156 -24.90 21.28 27.13
N ALA A 157 -25.72 20.30 27.50
CA ALA A 157 -26.62 19.64 26.56
C ALA A 157 -27.86 20.54 26.30
N PRO A 158 -28.13 20.97 25.05
CA PRO A 158 -29.35 21.71 24.75
C PRO A 158 -30.56 20.76 24.77
N ALA A 159 -31.66 21.20 25.39
CA ALA A 159 -32.93 20.50 25.27
C ALA A 159 -33.44 20.55 23.82
N ALA A 160 -33.97 19.43 23.31
CA ALA A 160 -34.41 19.33 21.93
C ALA A 160 -35.64 20.23 21.65
N PRO A 161 -35.63 21.07 20.60
CA PRO A 161 -36.83 21.79 20.17
C PRO A 161 -37.85 20.84 19.54
N ALA A 162 -39.13 21.08 19.78
CA ALA A 162 -40.21 20.28 19.19
C ALA A 162 -40.27 20.47 17.66
N ALA A 163 -40.37 19.37 16.92
CA ALA A 163 -40.43 19.39 15.46
C ALA A 163 -41.82 19.87 14.95
N PRO A 164 -41.88 20.69 13.88
CA PRO A 164 -43.14 21.03 13.23
C PRO A 164 -43.72 19.81 12.48
N ALA A 165 -45.05 19.71 12.44
CA ALA A 165 -45.72 18.57 11.81
C ALA A 165 -45.66 18.61 10.27
N SER A 166 -45.28 17.49 9.66
CA SER A 166 -45.38 17.27 8.21
C SER A 166 -46.77 16.75 7.80
N PRO A 167 -47.28 17.07 6.60
CA PRO A 167 -48.62 16.69 6.18
C PRO A 167 -48.78 15.18 5.91
N ALA A 168 -49.98 14.66 6.13
CA ALA A 168 -50.28 13.24 6.02
C ALA A 168 -50.34 12.73 4.57
N VAL A 169 -49.64 11.63 4.30
CA VAL A 169 -49.81 10.83 3.08
C VAL A 169 -51.01 9.89 3.26
N PRO A 170 -51.97 9.81 2.31
CA PRO A 170 -53.17 9.00 2.46
C PRO A 170 -52.88 7.49 2.44
N ARG A 171 -53.54 6.75 3.32
CA ARG A 171 -53.45 5.28 3.39
C ARG A 171 -54.34 4.64 2.32
N ILE A 172 -53.75 3.80 1.47
CA ILE A 172 -54.51 2.89 0.59
C ILE A 172 -54.94 1.67 1.43
N GLY A 173 -56.22 1.31 1.37
CA GLY A 173 -56.80 0.19 2.13
C GLY A 173 -56.56 -1.17 1.49
N VAL A 174 -56.54 -2.22 2.34
CA VAL A 174 -56.43 -3.63 1.92
C VAL A 174 -57.83 -4.26 1.90
N PRO A 175 -58.26 -4.92 0.80
CA PRO A 175 -59.50 -5.70 0.77
C PRO A 175 -59.39 -7.03 1.55
N THR A 176 -60.52 -7.56 2.00
CA THR A 176 -60.61 -8.70 2.93
C THR A 176 -60.87 -10.07 2.28
N GLU A 177 -60.28 -11.10 2.89
CA GLU A 177 -60.74 -12.51 3.00
C GLU A 177 -60.74 -13.48 1.79
N GLY A 178 -59.96 -14.56 1.94
CA GLY A 178 -60.38 -15.93 1.59
C GLY A 178 -59.53 -16.71 0.56
N PRO A 179 -59.38 -18.05 0.71
CA PRO A 179 -58.89 -18.73 1.92
C PRO A 179 -57.81 -19.82 1.64
N GLY A 180 -56.96 -20.11 2.65
CA GLY A 180 -55.97 -21.20 2.64
C GLY A 180 -54.59 -20.79 2.09
N ILE A 181 -53.47 -21.41 2.47
CA ILE A 181 -53.23 -22.58 3.36
C ILE A 181 -52.15 -22.18 4.40
N ALA A 182 -52.14 -22.81 5.58
CA ALA A 182 -51.26 -22.45 6.68
C ALA A 182 -49.75 -22.61 6.35
N SER A 183 -48.93 -21.67 6.82
CA SER A 183 -47.46 -21.74 6.83
C SER A 183 -46.95 -21.51 8.25
N THR A 184 -46.34 -22.54 8.83
CA THR A 184 -45.62 -22.45 10.13
C THR A 184 -44.16 -22.13 9.87
N VAL A 185 -43.66 -21.05 10.47
CA VAL A 185 -42.23 -20.68 10.42
C VAL A 185 -41.44 -21.43 11.49
N PRO A 186 -40.34 -22.12 11.14
CA PRO A 186 -39.24 -22.42 12.05
C PRO A 186 -38.12 -21.39 11.89
N SER A 187 -37.49 -21.03 13.01
CA SER A 187 -36.24 -20.24 13.01
C SER A 187 -35.13 -20.96 12.23
N ALA A 188 -34.24 -20.18 11.60
CA ALA A 188 -33.06 -20.70 10.90
C ALA A 188 -31.78 -20.05 11.44
N GLU A 189 -31.06 -20.78 12.30
CA GLU A 189 -29.68 -20.48 12.68
C GLU A 189 -28.71 -20.75 11.52
N PRO A 190 -27.53 -20.09 11.47
CA PRO A 190 -26.61 -20.19 10.34
C PRO A 190 -26.02 -21.59 10.18
N ARG A 191 -25.86 -22.04 8.93
CA ARG A 191 -25.30 -23.34 8.57
C ARG A 191 -24.05 -23.17 7.70
N PHE A 192 -22.89 -23.58 8.23
CA PHE A 192 -21.63 -23.68 7.49
C PHE A 192 -21.35 -25.15 7.16
N TYR A 193 -21.25 -25.51 5.88
CA TYR A 193 -20.75 -26.82 5.44
C TYR A 193 -20.18 -26.76 4.01
N PHE A 194 -18.95 -27.26 3.85
CA PHE A 194 -18.30 -27.56 2.57
C PHE A 194 -17.61 -28.94 2.66
N VAL A 195 -18.30 -30.04 2.35
CA VAL A 195 -17.68 -31.35 2.05
C VAL A 195 -18.59 -32.16 1.12
N ASP A 196 -17.99 -32.87 0.15
CA ASP A 196 -18.66 -33.87 -0.68
C ASP A 196 -18.95 -35.19 0.10
N PRO A 197 -19.91 -36.02 -0.35
CA PRO A 197 -20.28 -37.26 0.34
C PRO A 197 -19.20 -38.35 0.28
N VAL A 198 -18.98 -39.03 1.40
CA VAL A 198 -18.01 -40.13 1.55
C VAL A 198 -18.73 -41.43 1.95
N VAL A 199 -18.32 -42.55 1.36
CA VAL A 199 -18.77 -43.89 1.74
C VAL A 199 -17.88 -44.41 2.87
N LEU A 200 -18.47 -44.78 4.01
CA LEU A 200 -17.72 -45.32 5.15
C LEU A 200 -17.56 -46.86 5.04
N PRO A 201 -16.50 -47.46 5.62
CA PRO A 201 -16.25 -48.91 5.55
C PRO A 201 -17.38 -49.81 6.10
N ALA A 202 -18.32 -49.25 6.87
CA ALA A 202 -19.52 -49.94 7.33
C ALA A 202 -20.66 -50.01 6.28
N GLY A 203 -20.40 -49.60 5.02
CA GLY A 203 -21.38 -49.59 3.92
C GLY A 203 -22.37 -48.42 3.96
N TYR A 204 -22.33 -47.58 4.99
CA TYR A 204 -23.17 -46.39 5.09
C TYR A 204 -22.62 -45.26 4.20
N THR A 205 -23.50 -44.68 3.38
CA THR A 205 -23.21 -43.54 2.50
C THR A 205 -24.05 -42.35 2.96
N THR A 206 -23.47 -41.15 3.05
CA THR A 206 -24.25 -39.95 3.39
C THR A 206 -25.24 -39.58 2.27
N PRO A 207 -26.45 -39.10 2.61
CA PRO A 207 -27.52 -38.92 1.63
C PRO A 207 -27.19 -37.81 0.63
N ALA A 208 -27.22 -38.16 -0.67
CA ALA A 208 -26.99 -37.21 -1.75
C ALA A 208 -28.14 -36.20 -1.91
N HIS A 209 -27.80 -34.95 -2.24
CA HIS A 209 -28.78 -33.89 -2.47
C HIS A 209 -29.58 -34.13 -3.75
N PRO A 210 -30.91 -33.88 -3.80
CA PRO A 210 -31.68 -33.99 -5.04
C PRO A 210 -31.22 -32.96 -6.09
N LEU A 211 -30.45 -33.39 -7.08
CA LEU A 211 -30.10 -32.57 -8.23
C LEU A 211 -31.30 -32.44 -9.17
N GLN A 212 -32.06 -31.35 -9.03
CA GLN A 212 -33.09 -30.97 -10.00
C GLN A 212 -32.42 -30.48 -11.29
N ARG A 213 -32.02 -31.46 -12.12
CA ARG A 213 -31.22 -31.29 -13.34
C ARG A 213 -32.00 -30.57 -14.44
N GLN A 214 -32.11 -29.24 -14.35
CA GLN A 214 -32.52 -28.41 -15.48
C GLN A 214 -31.52 -28.60 -16.63
N GLN A 215 -31.97 -29.22 -17.73
CA GLN A 215 -31.18 -29.37 -18.94
C GLN A 215 -31.10 -28.02 -19.66
N VAL A 216 -30.13 -27.19 -19.30
CA VAL A 216 -29.73 -26.03 -20.11
C VAL A 216 -29.05 -26.58 -21.37
N SER A 217 -29.84 -26.79 -22.42
CA SER A 217 -29.34 -27.33 -23.69
C SER A 217 -28.34 -26.36 -24.31
N HIS A 218 -27.08 -26.81 -24.44
CA HIS A 218 -26.06 -26.15 -25.25
C HIS A 218 -26.37 -26.32 -26.74
N GLY A 219 -27.48 -25.75 -27.19
CA GLY A 219 -27.72 -25.49 -28.60
C GLY A 219 -26.75 -24.39 -29.04
N ALA A 220 -25.75 -24.77 -29.84
CA ALA A 220 -24.71 -23.87 -30.32
C ALA A 220 -25.29 -22.79 -31.25
N ARG A 221 -25.80 -21.71 -30.66
CA ARG A 221 -26.13 -20.48 -31.38
C ARG A 221 -24.81 -19.78 -31.69
N HIS A 222 -24.34 -19.90 -32.93
CA HIS A 222 -23.58 -18.82 -33.56
C HIS A 222 -24.50 -17.60 -33.65
N GLY A 223 -24.61 -16.86 -32.55
CA GLY A 223 -25.25 -15.55 -32.56
C GLY A 223 -24.46 -14.65 -33.49
N ALA A 224 -25.17 -13.95 -34.37
CA ALA A 224 -24.56 -12.90 -35.18
C ALA A 224 -23.82 -11.91 -34.27
N ALA A 225 -22.75 -11.29 -34.78
CA ALA A 225 -21.97 -10.31 -34.04
C ALA A 225 -22.88 -9.16 -33.56
N GLY A 226 -23.32 -9.25 -32.30
CA GLY A 226 -24.21 -8.27 -31.70
C GLY A 226 -23.50 -6.93 -31.66
N VAL A 227 -24.17 -5.89 -32.14
CA VAL A 227 -23.70 -4.50 -31.99
C VAL A 227 -23.53 -4.25 -30.49
N GLN A 228 -22.29 -4.26 -30.01
CA GLN A 228 -22.00 -4.09 -28.60
C GLN A 228 -22.51 -2.72 -28.16
N ALA A 229 -23.25 -2.67 -27.04
CA ALA A 229 -23.76 -1.41 -26.53
C ALA A 229 -22.59 -0.43 -26.27
N PRO A 230 -22.72 0.85 -26.67
CA PRO A 230 -21.66 1.83 -26.53
C PRO A 230 -21.25 1.99 -25.06
N PHE A 231 -20.03 2.45 -24.83
CA PHE A 231 -19.49 2.63 -23.49
C PHE A 231 -20.15 3.86 -22.82
N ASP A 232 -21.22 3.63 -22.04
CA ASP A 232 -21.88 4.68 -21.25
C ASP A 232 -20.97 5.12 -20.09
N VAL A 233 -20.05 6.04 -20.40
CA VAL A 233 -19.17 6.69 -19.43
C VAL A 233 -19.96 7.43 -18.34
N HIS A 234 -21.16 7.93 -18.63
CA HIS A 234 -21.98 8.61 -17.63
C HIS A 234 -22.62 7.62 -16.64
N ALA A 235 -22.87 6.37 -17.03
CA ALA A 235 -23.18 5.29 -16.08
C ALA A 235 -21.97 4.99 -15.20
N VAL A 236 -20.82 4.72 -15.82
CA VAL A 236 -19.59 4.36 -15.09
C VAL A 236 -19.19 5.47 -14.10
N ARG A 237 -19.27 6.74 -14.47
CA ARG A 237 -19.00 7.89 -13.57
C ARG A 237 -19.89 7.94 -12.33
N ARG A 238 -21.13 7.42 -12.36
CA ARG A 238 -22.03 7.40 -11.18
C ARG A 238 -21.54 6.46 -10.08
N ASP A 239 -20.69 5.49 -10.41
CA ASP A 239 -20.07 4.59 -9.44
C ASP A 239 -18.93 5.25 -8.66
N PHE A 240 -18.32 6.34 -9.16
CA PHE A 240 -17.20 7.04 -8.55
C PHE A 240 -17.69 8.31 -7.84
N PRO A 241 -18.10 8.26 -6.55
CA PRO A 241 -18.80 9.38 -5.90
C PRO A 241 -18.01 10.69 -5.92
N ILE A 242 -16.68 10.61 -5.78
CA ILE A 242 -15.76 11.77 -5.80
C ILE A 242 -15.78 12.54 -7.13
N LEU A 243 -16.21 11.95 -8.25
CA LEU A 243 -16.36 12.66 -9.53
C LEU A 243 -17.57 13.61 -9.59
N SER A 244 -18.42 13.62 -8.55
CA SER A 244 -19.50 14.62 -8.38
C SER A 244 -19.07 15.87 -7.60
N GLU A 245 -17.85 15.87 -7.05
CA GLU A 245 -17.34 16.98 -6.24
C GLU A 245 -17.05 18.25 -7.04
N ARG A 246 -16.99 19.38 -6.32
CA ARG A 246 -16.60 20.68 -6.87
C ARG A 246 -15.27 21.15 -6.29
N VAL A 247 -14.33 21.46 -7.17
CA VAL A 247 -13.04 22.08 -6.83
C VAL A 247 -13.04 23.50 -7.36
N ASN A 248 -12.72 24.47 -6.50
CA ASN A 248 -12.75 25.91 -6.83
C ASN A 248 -14.10 26.37 -7.43
N GLY A 249 -15.20 25.77 -6.97
CA GLY A 249 -16.57 26.01 -7.45
C GLY A 249 -16.93 25.34 -8.79
N ARG A 250 -15.93 24.88 -9.56
CA ARG A 250 -16.10 24.16 -10.83
C ARG A 250 -16.32 22.65 -10.58
N PRO A 251 -16.99 21.91 -11.48
CA PRO A 251 -17.04 20.45 -11.41
C PRO A 251 -15.63 19.85 -11.55
N LEU A 252 -15.27 18.87 -10.72
CA LEU A 252 -13.98 18.18 -10.82
C LEU A 252 -13.78 17.55 -12.20
N ALA A 253 -12.60 17.76 -12.79
CA ALA A 253 -12.06 16.94 -13.87
C ALA A 253 -10.76 16.29 -13.39
N TRP A 254 -10.79 15.01 -13.04
CA TRP A 254 -9.63 14.31 -12.48
C TRP A 254 -8.79 13.64 -13.57
N LEU A 255 -7.59 14.18 -13.81
CA LEU A 255 -6.66 13.77 -14.86
C LEU A 255 -5.26 13.39 -14.29
N ASP A 256 -5.14 12.99 -13.02
CA ASP A 256 -3.90 12.44 -12.43
C ASP A 256 -4.00 10.92 -12.13
N ASN A 257 -4.74 10.21 -13.00
CA ASN A 257 -4.97 8.76 -12.88
C ASN A 257 -3.67 7.95 -12.82
N ALA A 258 -2.66 8.34 -13.60
CA ALA A 258 -1.35 7.66 -13.62
C ALA A 258 -0.49 7.93 -12.35
N ALA A 259 -1.00 8.65 -11.35
CA ALA A 259 -0.52 8.63 -9.96
C ALA A 259 -1.44 7.78 -9.07
N THR A 260 -2.74 8.10 -9.05
CA THR A 260 -3.77 7.22 -8.44
C THR A 260 -5.12 7.42 -9.11
N THR A 261 -5.82 6.31 -9.30
CA THR A 261 -7.22 6.27 -9.74
C THR A 261 -8.16 6.55 -8.57
N HIS A 262 -9.35 7.06 -8.87
CA HIS A 262 -10.48 7.04 -7.94
C HIS A 262 -11.02 5.62 -7.75
N LYS A 263 -11.91 5.45 -6.77
CA LYS A 263 -12.41 4.16 -6.29
C LYS A 263 -13.92 4.08 -6.55
N PRO A 264 -14.44 3.01 -7.18
CA PRO A 264 -15.87 2.85 -7.37
C PRO A 264 -16.53 2.47 -6.04
N ARG A 265 -17.83 2.73 -5.91
CA ARG A 265 -18.61 2.45 -4.69
C ARG A 265 -18.55 0.98 -4.28
N ALA A 266 -18.44 0.06 -5.24
CA ALA A 266 -18.24 -1.36 -4.97
C ALA A 266 -17.00 -1.67 -4.11
N VAL A 267 -15.88 -0.96 -4.34
CA VAL A 267 -14.65 -1.10 -3.54
C VAL A 267 -14.84 -0.50 -2.14
N ILE A 268 -15.45 0.70 -2.07
CA ILE A 268 -15.68 1.41 -0.80
C ILE A 268 -16.60 0.58 0.13
N GLU A 269 -17.74 0.11 -0.38
CA GLU A 269 -18.67 -0.72 0.40
C GLU A 269 -18.09 -2.10 0.71
N ARG A 270 -17.22 -2.68 -0.14
CA ARG A 270 -16.58 -3.97 0.18
C ARG A 270 -15.64 -3.87 1.38
N ILE A 271 -14.84 -2.81 1.47
CA ILE A 271 -13.92 -2.56 2.59
C ILE A 271 -14.70 -2.24 3.85
N ARG A 272 -15.75 -1.42 3.74
CA ARG A 272 -16.68 -1.14 4.83
C ARG A 272 -17.33 -2.42 5.37
N HIS A 273 -17.86 -3.28 4.48
CA HIS A 273 -18.45 -4.56 4.86
C HIS A 273 -17.46 -5.48 5.57
N PHE A 274 -16.19 -5.51 5.14
CA PHE A 274 -15.15 -6.27 5.82
C PHE A 274 -14.98 -5.82 7.29
N TYR A 275 -14.85 -4.52 7.53
CA TYR A 275 -14.71 -3.99 8.88
C TYR A 275 -15.99 -4.11 9.73
N GLU A 276 -17.18 -4.08 9.13
CA GLU A 276 -18.46 -4.22 9.84
C GLU A 276 -18.83 -5.68 10.16
N HIS A 277 -18.35 -6.68 9.40
CA HIS A 277 -18.89 -8.06 9.46
C HIS A 277 -17.89 -9.22 9.37
N GLU A 278 -16.64 -9.00 8.94
CA GLU A 278 -15.67 -10.08 8.66
C GLU A 278 -14.32 -9.92 9.40
N ASN A 279 -13.99 -8.71 9.85
CA ASN A 279 -12.64 -8.35 10.31
C ASN A 279 -12.09 -9.26 11.42
N SER A 280 -11.01 -9.97 11.07
CA SER A 280 -10.15 -10.71 11.99
C SER A 280 -8.77 -10.95 11.37
N ASN A 281 -7.89 -11.65 12.10
CA ASN A 281 -6.62 -12.12 11.55
C ASN A 281 -6.79 -13.48 10.86
N ILE A 282 -5.87 -13.82 9.95
CA ILE A 282 -6.02 -14.87 8.94
C ILE A 282 -5.17 -16.13 9.22
N HIS A 283 -5.40 -17.18 8.44
CA HIS A 283 -4.67 -18.46 8.41
C HIS A 283 -4.62 -19.27 9.72
N ARG A 284 -5.22 -18.80 10.81
CA ARG A 284 -5.31 -19.50 12.11
C ARG A 284 -6.76 -19.52 12.61
N ALA A 285 -7.63 -20.13 11.82
CA ALA A 285 -9.09 -20.11 11.98
C ALA A 285 -9.60 -20.93 13.18
N ALA A 286 -9.25 -20.50 14.40
CA ALA A 286 -9.77 -21.04 15.65
C ALA A 286 -11.23 -20.60 15.95
N HIS A 287 -11.77 -19.66 15.17
CA HIS A 287 -13.14 -19.16 15.29
C HIS A 287 -13.66 -18.61 13.95
N GLU A 288 -14.98 -18.51 13.86
CA GLU A 288 -15.74 -18.12 12.66
C GLU A 288 -15.21 -16.87 11.92
N LEU A 289 -14.99 -15.75 12.61
CA LEU A 289 -14.50 -14.52 11.96
C LEU A 289 -13.11 -14.68 11.31
N ALA A 290 -12.24 -15.54 11.85
CA ALA A 290 -10.92 -15.80 11.26
C ALA A 290 -11.00 -16.71 10.01
N ALA A 291 -12.03 -17.57 9.92
CA ALA A 291 -12.35 -18.27 8.68
C ALA A 291 -12.79 -17.26 7.60
N ARG A 292 -13.82 -16.43 7.87
CA ARG A 292 -14.30 -15.41 6.92
C ARG A 292 -13.22 -14.44 6.46
N ALA A 293 -12.37 -13.95 7.37
CA ALA A 293 -11.26 -13.08 7.02
C ALA A 293 -10.26 -13.77 6.07
N THR A 294 -10.00 -15.07 6.28
CA THR A 294 -9.11 -15.87 5.42
C THR A 294 -9.75 -16.13 4.06
N ASP A 295 -11.03 -16.53 4.03
CA ASP A 295 -11.78 -16.78 2.79
C ASP A 295 -11.90 -15.52 1.93
N ALA A 296 -12.08 -14.35 2.56
CA ALA A 296 -12.11 -13.07 1.86
C ALA A 296 -10.72 -12.69 1.28
N TYR A 297 -9.64 -12.89 2.05
CA TYR A 297 -8.26 -12.58 1.66
C TYR A 297 -7.76 -13.47 0.51
N GLU A 298 -7.90 -14.78 0.65
CA GLU A 298 -7.53 -15.75 -0.40
C GLU A 298 -8.49 -15.69 -1.59
N GLY A 299 -9.76 -15.36 -1.34
CA GLY A 299 -10.73 -15.02 -2.38
C GLY A 299 -10.37 -13.75 -3.17
N ALA A 300 -9.52 -12.86 -2.65
CA ALA A 300 -8.91 -11.77 -3.41
C ALA A 300 -7.63 -12.20 -4.14
N ARG A 301 -6.82 -13.11 -3.56
CA ARG A 301 -5.64 -13.69 -4.22
C ARG A 301 -6.02 -14.43 -5.51
N GLU A 302 -7.08 -15.23 -5.48
CA GLU A 302 -7.60 -15.94 -6.67
C GLU A 302 -8.15 -14.98 -7.74
N ARG A 303 -8.69 -13.81 -7.36
CA ARG A 303 -9.08 -12.76 -8.31
C ARG A 303 -7.88 -12.13 -8.99
N VAL A 304 -6.84 -11.80 -8.23
CA VAL A 304 -5.56 -11.34 -8.78
C VAL A 304 -4.98 -12.36 -9.74
N ARG A 305 -4.96 -13.65 -9.37
CA ARG A 305 -4.48 -14.74 -10.24
C ARG A 305 -5.24 -14.77 -11.57
N ARG A 306 -6.57 -14.76 -11.54
CA ARG A 306 -7.41 -14.72 -12.76
C ARG A 306 -7.18 -13.47 -13.59
N PHE A 307 -6.99 -12.33 -12.95
CA PHE A 307 -6.90 -11.02 -13.60
C PHE A 307 -5.64 -10.83 -14.47
N ILE A 308 -4.51 -11.41 -14.05
CA ILE A 308 -3.25 -11.37 -14.79
C ILE A 308 -2.97 -12.68 -15.56
N ASN A 309 -3.93 -13.60 -15.59
CA ASN A 309 -3.79 -14.99 -16.06
C ASN A 309 -2.57 -15.74 -15.48
N ALA A 310 -2.35 -15.67 -14.17
CA ALA A 310 -1.29 -16.43 -13.51
C ALA A 310 -1.65 -17.95 -13.44
N PRO A 311 -0.67 -18.86 -13.63
CA PRO A 311 -0.88 -20.30 -13.51
C PRO A 311 -1.46 -20.74 -12.15
N ASP A 312 -0.90 -20.23 -11.06
CA ASP A 312 -1.21 -20.70 -9.69
C ASP A 312 -1.48 -19.53 -8.74
N VAL A 313 -2.33 -19.75 -7.74
CA VAL A 313 -2.71 -18.73 -6.76
C VAL A 313 -1.58 -18.48 -5.76
N ASN A 314 -0.72 -19.48 -5.53
CA ASN A 314 0.43 -19.40 -4.62
C ASN A 314 1.61 -18.61 -5.22
N GLU A 315 1.61 -18.36 -6.53
CA GLU A 315 2.57 -17.47 -7.20
C GLU A 315 2.26 -15.97 -6.98
N VAL A 316 1.10 -15.66 -6.41
CA VAL A 316 0.64 -14.29 -6.12
C VAL A 316 0.95 -13.93 -4.67
N ILE A 317 1.82 -12.96 -4.47
CA ILE A 317 2.25 -12.43 -3.17
C ILE A 317 1.74 -10.99 -3.02
N PHE A 318 1.09 -10.69 -1.89
CA PHE A 318 0.65 -9.35 -1.54
C PHE A 318 1.77 -8.53 -0.89
N VAL A 319 1.87 -7.27 -1.30
CA VAL A 319 2.84 -6.26 -0.83
C VAL A 319 2.15 -4.89 -0.77
N ARG A 320 2.81 -3.83 -0.28
CA ARG A 320 2.20 -2.49 -0.19
C ARG A 320 2.06 -1.74 -1.53
N GLY A 321 2.64 -2.27 -2.61
CA GLY A 321 2.63 -1.66 -3.95
C GLY A 321 3.84 -2.06 -4.80
N THR A 322 3.86 -1.68 -6.08
CA THR A 322 4.95 -1.93 -7.04
C THR A 322 6.35 -1.61 -6.49
N THR A 323 6.50 -0.51 -5.76
CA THR A 323 7.80 -0.11 -5.18
C THR A 323 8.33 -1.13 -4.18
N GLU A 324 7.43 -1.76 -3.41
CA GLU A 324 7.80 -2.85 -2.51
C GLU A 324 8.03 -4.15 -3.29
N ALA A 325 7.19 -4.43 -4.28
CA ALA A 325 7.30 -5.58 -5.18
C ALA A 325 8.70 -5.69 -5.81
N ILE A 326 9.22 -4.59 -6.38
CA ILE A 326 10.57 -4.55 -6.99
C ILE A 326 11.67 -4.58 -5.92
N ASN A 327 11.43 -4.01 -4.72
CA ASN A 327 12.37 -4.13 -3.60
C ASN A 327 12.52 -5.58 -3.12
N LEU A 328 11.44 -6.34 -3.05
CA LEU A 328 11.44 -7.76 -2.70
C LEU A 328 12.31 -8.54 -3.68
N VAL A 329 12.05 -8.44 -4.98
CA VAL A 329 12.82 -9.16 -6.01
C VAL A 329 14.30 -8.72 -6.01
N ALA A 330 14.60 -7.42 -5.89
CA ALA A 330 15.98 -6.94 -5.85
C ALA A 330 16.76 -7.37 -4.59
N LYS A 331 16.08 -7.54 -3.43
CA LYS A 331 16.72 -7.85 -2.13
C LYS A 331 16.69 -9.32 -1.74
N SER A 332 15.83 -10.12 -2.38
CA SER A 332 15.83 -11.58 -2.30
C SER A 332 16.56 -12.15 -3.53
N TRP A 333 15.85 -12.37 -4.65
CA TRP A 333 16.41 -12.96 -5.88
C TRP A 333 17.70 -12.27 -6.33
N GLY A 334 17.68 -10.93 -6.44
CA GLY A 334 18.82 -10.16 -6.90
C GLY A 334 20.04 -10.26 -5.97
N TRP A 335 19.83 -10.40 -4.67
CA TRP A 335 20.91 -10.53 -3.69
C TRP A 335 21.63 -11.87 -3.77
N GLN A 336 20.92 -12.93 -4.18
CA GLN A 336 21.46 -14.27 -4.42
C GLN A 336 22.15 -14.38 -5.80
N HIS A 337 21.58 -13.77 -6.84
CA HIS A 337 21.93 -14.06 -8.23
C HIS A 337 22.79 -13.02 -8.97
N VAL A 338 23.04 -11.85 -8.38
CA VAL A 338 23.85 -10.78 -9.00
C VAL A 338 25.17 -10.60 -8.24
N GLY A 339 26.29 -10.73 -8.97
CA GLY A 339 27.65 -10.55 -8.43
C GLY A 339 28.47 -9.46 -9.15
N GLU A 340 29.78 -9.45 -8.88
CA GLU A 340 30.68 -8.41 -9.39
C GLU A 340 30.84 -8.47 -10.92
N GLY A 341 30.60 -7.34 -11.58
CA GLY A 341 30.67 -7.20 -13.03
C GLY A 341 29.49 -7.83 -13.80
N ASP A 342 28.47 -8.36 -13.11
CA ASP A 342 27.20 -8.74 -13.74
C ASP A 342 26.40 -7.50 -14.16
N GLU A 343 25.40 -7.69 -15.01
CA GLU A 343 24.63 -6.59 -15.59
C GLU A 343 23.12 -6.73 -15.34
N ILE A 344 22.53 -5.61 -14.95
CA ILE A 344 21.08 -5.41 -14.82
C ILE A 344 20.66 -4.45 -15.93
N ILE A 345 19.75 -4.87 -16.80
CA ILE A 345 19.21 -4.01 -17.86
C ILE A 345 17.90 -3.37 -17.38
N VAL A 346 17.78 -2.05 -17.52
CA VAL A 346 16.53 -1.29 -17.38
C VAL A 346 16.27 -0.48 -18.65
N SER A 347 15.13 0.20 -18.80
CA SER A 347 14.91 1.15 -19.90
C SER A 347 15.06 2.62 -19.48
N HIS A 348 15.06 3.56 -20.44
CA HIS A 348 14.90 4.98 -20.10
C HIS A 348 13.51 5.30 -19.51
N LEU A 349 12.48 4.54 -19.88
CA LEU A 349 11.07 4.79 -19.55
C LEU A 349 10.71 4.49 -18.09
N GLU A 350 11.64 3.92 -17.31
CA GLU A 350 11.37 3.42 -15.97
C GLU A 350 10.98 4.52 -14.97
N HIS A 351 9.97 4.17 -14.18
CA HIS A 351 9.68 4.87 -12.93
C HIS A 351 10.82 4.64 -11.93
N HIS A 352 11.09 5.61 -11.05
CA HIS A 352 12.18 5.55 -10.04
C HIS A 352 12.16 4.27 -9.19
N ALA A 353 10.98 3.69 -8.95
CA ALA A 353 10.82 2.41 -8.26
C ALA A 353 11.47 1.22 -8.99
N ASN A 354 11.55 1.27 -10.32
CA ASN A 354 12.23 0.28 -11.17
C ASN A 354 13.65 0.73 -11.59
N ILE A 355 14.25 1.66 -10.83
CA ILE A 355 15.64 2.12 -11.02
C ILE A 355 16.43 2.01 -9.72
N VAL A 356 15.93 2.62 -8.64
CA VAL A 356 16.68 2.78 -7.39
C VAL A 356 17.01 1.43 -6.70
N PRO A 357 16.12 0.42 -6.64
CA PRO A 357 16.47 -0.87 -6.04
C PRO A 357 17.61 -1.59 -6.79
N TRP A 358 17.62 -1.50 -8.12
CA TRP A 358 18.69 -2.06 -8.94
C TRP A 358 20.00 -1.30 -8.78
N GLN A 359 19.96 0.05 -8.69
CA GLN A 359 21.15 0.85 -8.37
C GLN A 359 21.72 0.51 -6.99
N GLN A 360 20.88 0.29 -5.98
CA GLN A 360 21.30 -0.15 -4.65
C GLN A 360 21.95 -1.53 -4.68
N LEU A 361 21.34 -2.50 -5.38
CA LEU A 361 21.89 -3.84 -5.57
C LEU A 361 23.23 -3.79 -6.33
N ALA A 362 23.31 -3.03 -7.42
CA ALA A 362 24.51 -2.88 -8.24
C ALA A 362 25.67 -2.28 -7.43
N ALA A 363 25.43 -1.20 -6.67
CA ALA A 363 26.42 -0.60 -5.80
C ALA A 363 26.88 -1.55 -4.67
N ALA A 364 25.99 -2.39 -4.14
CA ALA A 364 26.31 -3.35 -3.07
C ALA A 364 27.01 -4.64 -3.56
N LYS A 365 26.87 -5.00 -4.85
CA LYS A 365 27.40 -6.24 -5.44
C LYS A 365 28.52 -6.03 -6.46
N GLY A 366 28.83 -4.79 -6.83
CA GLY A 366 29.77 -4.48 -7.91
C GLY A 366 29.20 -4.73 -9.32
N ALA A 367 27.88 -4.81 -9.46
CA ALA A 367 27.20 -5.01 -10.74
C ALA A 367 27.03 -3.69 -11.50
N LYS A 368 26.58 -3.76 -12.76
CA LYS A 368 26.44 -2.61 -13.66
C LYS A 368 24.99 -2.44 -14.11
N ILE A 369 24.52 -1.19 -14.14
CA ILE A 369 23.26 -0.84 -14.80
C ILE A 369 23.53 -0.58 -16.28
N ARG A 370 22.76 -1.21 -17.15
CA ARG A 370 22.69 -0.96 -18.59
C ARG A 370 21.30 -0.43 -18.93
N VAL A 371 21.17 0.50 -19.88
CA VAL A 371 19.90 1.21 -20.12
C VAL A 371 19.49 1.11 -21.59
N ILE A 372 18.30 0.57 -21.86
CA ILE A 372 17.69 0.52 -23.20
C ILE A 372 17.38 1.96 -23.65
N PRO A 373 17.91 2.43 -24.79
CA PRO A 373 17.60 3.75 -25.32
C PRO A 373 16.21 3.80 -25.97
N VAL A 374 15.70 5.02 -26.11
CA VAL A 374 14.47 5.32 -26.84
C VAL A 374 14.72 6.29 -28.00
N ASP A 375 13.86 6.22 -29.01
CA ASP A 375 13.78 7.24 -30.06
C ASP A 375 13.17 8.56 -29.56
N ASP A 376 12.99 9.53 -30.47
CA ASP A 376 12.40 10.84 -30.14
C ASP A 376 10.85 10.83 -30.08
N SER A 377 10.20 9.72 -30.45
CA SER A 377 8.78 9.50 -30.14
C SER A 377 8.59 8.99 -28.70
N GLY A 378 9.61 8.33 -28.16
CA GLY A 378 9.62 7.69 -26.84
C GLY A 378 9.44 6.17 -26.90
N GLN A 379 9.59 5.54 -28.07
CA GLN A 379 9.55 4.09 -28.25
C GLN A 379 10.92 3.46 -27.96
N VAL A 380 10.94 2.26 -27.37
CA VAL A 380 12.19 1.53 -27.07
C VAL A 380 12.89 1.02 -28.33
N LEU A 381 14.21 1.21 -28.40
CA LEU A 381 15.04 0.75 -29.51
C LEU A 381 15.47 -0.71 -29.32
N ILE A 382 14.66 -1.65 -29.82
CA ILE A 382 14.85 -3.10 -29.65
C ILE A 382 16.19 -3.59 -30.23
N ASP A 383 16.66 -3.01 -31.34
CA ASP A 383 17.96 -3.38 -31.92
C ASP A 383 19.15 -2.92 -31.07
N GLU A 384 19.02 -1.85 -30.29
CA GLU A 384 20.04 -1.47 -29.30
C GLU A 384 19.95 -2.35 -28.06
N TYR A 385 18.74 -2.68 -27.59
CA TYR A 385 18.54 -3.65 -26.52
C TYR A 385 19.19 -5.01 -26.83
N ARG A 386 19.03 -5.52 -28.06
CA ARG A 386 19.69 -6.77 -28.49
C ARG A 386 21.22 -6.71 -28.41
N ARG A 387 21.83 -5.52 -28.48
CA ARG A 387 23.28 -5.29 -28.31
C ARG A 387 23.71 -5.09 -26.85
N LEU A 388 22.77 -4.85 -25.93
CA LEU A 388 23.04 -4.81 -24.49
C LEU A 388 23.15 -6.24 -23.91
N LEU A 389 22.33 -7.16 -24.40
CA LEU A 389 22.26 -8.55 -23.94
C LEU A 389 23.57 -9.31 -24.15
N ASN A 390 24.04 -9.98 -23.10
CA ASN A 390 25.26 -10.80 -23.11
C ASN A 390 25.28 -11.75 -21.88
N PRO A 391 26.21 -12.73 -21.78
CA PRO A 391 26.24 -13.69 -20.67
C PRO A 391 26.48 -13.13 -19.26
N ARG A 392 26.77 -11.82 -19.10
CA ARG A 392 26.78 -11.14 -17.78
C ARG A 392 25.42 -10.56 -17.41
N THR A 393 24.46 -10.45 -18.34
CA THR A 393 23.09 -10.02 -18.02
C THR A 393 22.44 -11.04 -17.09
N LYS A 394 21.98 -10.60 -15.92
CA LYS A 394 21.27 -11.46 -14.94
C LYS A 394 19.78 -11.23 -14.94
N ILE A 395 19.36 -9.97 -15.03
CA ILE A 395 17.95 -9.59 -15.07
C ILE A 395 17.72 -8.38 -15.97
N VAL A 396 16.61 -8.42 -16.69
CA VAL A 396 16.05 -7.30 -17.45
C VAL A 396 14.77 -6.86 -16.75
N SER A 397 14.71 -5.60 -16.34
CA SER A 397 13.58 -5.04 -15.58
C SER A 397 13.01 -3.85 -16.32
N VAL A 398 11.80 -4.00 -16.88
CA VAL A 398 11.19 -2.98 -17.76
C VAL A 398 9.74 -2.72 -17.42
N THR A 399 9.28 -1.49 -17.58
CA THR A 399 7.85 -1.17 -17.48
C THR A 399 7.10 -1.62 -18.73
N GLN A 400 5.86 -2.09 -18.57
CA GLN A 400 4.98 -2.40 -19.71
C GLN A 400 4.37 -1.13 -20.32
N VAL A 401 4.09 -0.11 -19.51
CA VAL A 401 3.47 1.15 -19.92
C VAL A 401 4.09 2.31 -19.15
N SER A 402 4.78 3.21 -19.84
CA SER A 402 5.49 4.32 -19.20
C SER A 402 4.53 5.27 -18.46
N ASN A 403 4.77 5.52 -17.17
CA ASN A 403 3.96 6.44 -16.37
C ASN A 403 4.09 7.92 -16.78
N ALA A 404 5.15 8.27 -17.52
CA ALA A 404 5.44 9.64 -17.95
C ALA A 404 5.07 9.86 -19.42
N LEU A 405 5.34 8.88 -20.30
CA LEU A 405 5.10 9.01 -21.73
C LEU A 405 3.85 8.29 -22.24
N GLY A 406 3.28 7.35 -21.47
CA GLY A 406 2.23 6.44 -21.93
C GLY A 406 2.70 5.34 -22.89
N THR A 407 3.93 5.39 -23.42
CA THR A 407 4.50 4.39 -24.33
C THR A 407 4.22 2.96 -23.87
N VAL A 408 3.62 2.14 -24.74
CA VAL A 408 3.51 0.69 -24.55
C VAL A 408 4.81 0.04 -24.99
N VAL A 409 5.40 -0.74 -24.09
CA VAL A 409 6.65 -1.47 -24.34
C VAL A 409 6.30 -2.88 -24.85
N PRO A 410 6.94 -3.40 -25.91
CA PRO A 410 6.73 -4.76 -26.41
C PRO A 410 7.39 -5.80 -25.48
N VAL A 411 6.86 -5.91 -24.25
CA VAL A 411 7.48 -6.67 -23.16
C VAL A 411 7.68 -8.14 -23.48
N GLN A 412 6.78 -8.77 -24.24
CA GLN A 412 6.94 -10.16 -24.69
C GLN A 412 8.25 -10.33 -25.48
N GLN A 413 8.51 -9.50 -26.49
CA GLN A 413 9.74 -9.55 -27.29
C GLN A 413 10.99 -9.26 -26.42
N ILE A 414 10.86 -8.41 -25.40
CA ILE A 414 11.95 -8.15 -24.45
C ILE A 414 12.22 -9.38 -23.58
N VAL A 415 11.19 -10.03 -23.04
CA VAL A 415 11.30 -11.25 -22.23
C VAL A 415 11.91 -12.40 -23.04
N GLU A 416 11.41 -12.65 -24.26
CA GLU A 416 11.93 -13.66 -25.18
C GLU A 416 13.44 -13.50 -25.44
N LEU A 417 13.89 -12.26 -25.65
CA LEU A 417 15.31 -11.95 -25.87
C LEU A 417 16.14 -12.02 -24.57
N ALA A 418 15.58 -11.64 -23.42
CA ALA A 418 16.22 -11.80 -22.11
C ALA A 418 16.49 -13.29 -21.80
N HIS A 419 15.48 -14.14 -22.03
CA HIS A 419 15.57 -15.59 -21.84
C HIS A 419 16.60 -16.23 -22.79
N GLN A 420 16.68 -15.78 -24.05
CA GLN A 420 17.72 -16.21 -25.00
C GLN A 420 19.15 -15.87 -24.53
N ALA A 421 19.33 -14.83 -23.71
CA ALA A 421 20.60 -14.47 -23.08
C ALA A 421 20.87 -15.17 -21.73
N GLY A 422 19.92 -15.98 -21.23
CA GLY A 422 19.99 -16.61 -19.90
C GLY A 422 19.67 -15.68 -18.73
N ALA A 423 19.08 -14.51 -18.99
CA ALA A 423 18.64 -13.55 -17.99
C ALA A 423 17.16 -13.77 -17.60
N ARG A 424 16.81 -13.42 -16.36
CA ARG A 424 15.41 -13.32 -15.91
C ARG A 424 14.77 -12.01 -16.37
N ALA A 425 13.44 -11.95 -16.38
CA ALA A 425 12.68 -10.75 -16.77
C ALA A 425 11.63 -10.34 -15.72
N LEU A 426 11.71 -9.10 -15.25
CA LEU A 426 10.68 -8.45 -14.43
C LEU A 426 9.94 -7.39 -15.24
N VAL A 427 8.61 -7.40 -15.15
CA VAL A 427 7.74 -6.44 -15.82
C VAL A 427 7.03 -5.55 -14.78
N ASP A 428 7.35 -4.24 -14.78
CA ASP A 428 6.59 -3.23 -14.04
C ASP A 428 5.29 -2.90 -14.80
N GLY A 429 4.23 -3.62 -14.39
CA GLY A 429 2.88 -3.49 -14.90
C GLY A 429 2.04 -2.42 -14.20
N ALA A 430 2.63 -1.53 -13.41
CA ALA A 430 1.88 -0.60 -12.55
C ALA A 430 0.90 0.32 -13.30
N GLN A 431 1.07 0.56 -14.60
CA GLN A 431 0.11 1.29 -15.43
C GLN A 431 -0.66 0.39 -16.41
N SER A 432 -0.12 -0.76 -16.83
CA SER A 432 -0.83 -1.61 -17.79
C SER A 432 -2.11 -2.20 -17.20
N VAL A 433 -2.11 -2.55 -15.91
CA VAL A 433 -3.27 -3.14 -15.23
C VAL A 433 -4.54 -2.27 -15.22
N SER A 434 -4.46 -0.96 -15.46
CA SER A 434 -5.65 -0.10 -15.62
C SER A 434 -6.09 0.08 -17.06
N HIS A 435 -5.19 -0.11 -18.03
CA HIS A 435 -5.35 0.37 -19.41
C HIS A 435 -5.45 -0.76 -20.45
N MET A 436 -5.03 -1.98 -20.11
CA MET A 436 -5.02 -3.13 -21.03
C MET A 436 -5.20 -4.46 -20.28
N ALA A 437 -5.59 -5.52 -21.00
CA ALA A 437 -5.53 -6.87 -20.47
C ALA A 437 -4.06 -7.30 -20.26
N VAL A 438 -3.84 -8.11 -19.21
CA VAL A 438 -2.53 -8.66 -18.86
C VAL A 438 -2.61 -10.18 -18.84
N ASP A 439 -1.65 -10.83 -19.48
CA ASP A 439 -1.46 -12.27 -19.42
C ASP A 439 0.03 -12.56 -19.17
N VAL A 440 0.37 -12.95 -17.94
CA VAL A 440 1.76 -13.20 -17.55
C VAL A 440 2.35 -14.46 -18.19
N GLN A 441 1.51 -15.41 -18.61
CA GLN A 441 1.94 -16.61 -19.34
C GLN A 441 2.30 -16.26 -20.78
N ALA A 442 1.48 -15.45 -21.45
CA ALA A 442 1.72 -14.98 -22.82
C ALA A 442 2.87 -13.96 -22.92
N ILE A 443 3.04 -13.10 -21.91
CA ILE A 443 4.23 -12.23 -21.76
C ILE A 443 5.49 -13.07 -21.47
N GLY A 444 5.34 -14.24 -20.85
CA GLY A 444 6.42 -15.18 -20.54
C GLY A 444 7.30 -14.78 -19.35
N ALA A 445 6.99 -13.70 -18.63
CA ALA A 445 7.88 -13.11 -17.63
C ALA A 445 8.27 -14.07 -16.48
N ASP A 446 9.30 -13.71 -15.72
CA ASP A 446 9.63 -14.37 -14.45
C ASP A 446 8.97 -13.66 -13.26
N PHE A 447 8.78 -12.34 -13.36
CA PHE A 447 8.06 -11.52 -12.38
C PHE A 447 7.15 -10.49 -13.07
N PHE A 448 5.97 -10.25 -12.49
CA PHE A 448 5.05 -9.18 -12.89
C PHE A 448 4.55 -8.44 -11.64
N VAL A 449 4.58 -7.10 -11.65
CA VAL A 449 4.34 -6.31 -10.42
C VAL A 449 3.40 -5.13 -10.65
N PHE A 450 2.46 -4.88 -9.71
CA PHE A 450 1.53 -3.75 -9.78
C PHE A 450 1.04 -3.22 -8.41
N SER A 451 0.38 -2.06 -8.40
CA SER A 451 -0.22 -1.42 -7.22
C SER A 451 -1.74 -1.35 -7.34
N GLY A 452 -2.46 -1.69 -6.25
CA GLY A 452 -3.93 -1.63 -6.22
C GLY A 452 -4.50 -0.23 -6.47
N HIS A 453 -3.84 0.81 -5.96
CA HIS A 453 -4.27 2.22 -6.09
C HIS A 453 -4.19 2.82 -7.51
N LYS A 454 -3.79 2.00 -8.50
CA LYS A 454 -3.82 2.33 -9.93
C LYS A 454 -4.83 1.49 -10.71
N VAL A 455 -5.23 0.32 -10.22
CA VAL A 455 -6.35 -0.48 -10.74
C VAL A 455 -7.60 -0.27 -9.87
N PHE A 456 -7.93 1.00 -9.61
CA PHE A 456 -9.18 1.45 -8.94
C PHE A 456 -9.40 0.94 -7.50
N GLY A 457 -8.42 0.23 -6.93
CA GLY A 457 -8.43 -0.30 -5.57
C GLY A 457 -7.77 0.61 -4.53
N PRO A 458 -7.49 0.06 -3.33
CA PRO A 458 -6.95 0.82 -2.21
C PRO A 458 -5.47 1.20 -2.34
N THR A 459 -5.04 2.13 -1.49
CA THR A 459 -3.62 2.41 -1.20
C THR A 459 -3.04 1.37 -0.24
N GLY A 460 -1.72 1.20 -0.22
CA GLY A 460 -1.08 0.27 0.73
C GLY A 460 -1.27 -1.22 0.39
N ILE A 461 -1.73 -1.53 -0.81
CA ILE A 461 -1.81 -2.88 -1.37
C ILE A 461 -1.31 -2.90 -2.82
N GLY A 462 -0.72 -4.02 -3.21
CA GLY A 462 -0.16 -4.33 -4.51
C GLY A 462 0.33 -5.78 -4.54
N VAL A 463 0.93 -6.17 -5.65
CA VAL A 463 1.16 -7.57 -6.00
C VAL A 463 2.55 -7.77 -6.59
N VAL A 464 3.21 -8.85 -6.17
CA VAL A 464 4.16 -9.60 -7.00
C VAL A 464 3.44 -10.85 -7.49
N TRP A 465 3.41 -11.07 -8.80
CA TRP A 465 3.41 -12.42 -9.34
C TRP A 465 4.85 -12.81 -9.66
N GLY A 466 5.24 -14.01 -9.28
CA GLY A 466 6.51 -14.61 -9.67
C GLY A 466 6.30 -16.05 -10.11
N ARG A 467 6.99 -16.44 -11.18
CA ARG A 467 7.00 -17.82 -11.69
C ARG A 467 7.50 -18.78 -10.59
N ARG A 468 6.75 -19.85 -10.30
CA ARG A 468 6.97 -20.76 -9.16
C ARG A 468 8.43 -21.13 -8.93
N GLU A 469 9.13 -21.69 -9.92
CA GLU A 469 10.50 -22.17 -9.74
C GLU A 469 11.53 -21.05 -9.49
N VAL A 470 11.15 -19.79 -9.73
CA VAL A 470 11.96 -18.61 -9.39
C VAL A 470 11.66 -18.13 -7.97
N LEU A 471 10.41 -18.25 -7.51
CA LEU A 471 10.00 -17.96 -6.13
C LEU A 471 10.46 -19.03 -5.12
N GLU A 472 10.55 -20.29 -5.52
CA GLU A 472 11.00 -21.40 -4.66
C GLU A 472 12.53 -21.41 -4.47
N ASP A 473 13.29 -20.81 -5.40
CA ASP A 473 14.74 -20.61 -5.34
C ASP A 473 15.14 -19.39 -4.48
N MET A 474 14.21 -18.49 -4.19
CA MET A 474 14.43 -17.22 -3.50
C MET A 474 14.48 -17.33 -1.96
N PRO A 475 15.47 -16.73 -1.27
CA PRO A 475 15.45 -16.63 0.19
C PRO A 475 14.35 -15.67 0.66
N PRO A 476 13.76 -15.89 1.85
CA PRO A 476 12.75 -14.97 2.40
C PRO A 476 13.30 -13.54 2.56
N TRP A 477 12.47 -12.55 2.21
CA TRP A 477 12.89 -11.14 2.22
C TRP A 477 12.71 -10.45 3.59
N GLN A 478 11.56 -10.64 4.23
CA GLN A 478 11.27 -10.13 5.58
C GLN A 478 11.07 -11.32 6.51
N GLY A 479 11.64 -11.26 7.72
CA GLY A 479 11.46 -12.28 8.75
C GLY A 479 10.47 -11.82 9.83
N GLY A 480 9.57 -12.71 10.25
CA GLY A 480 8.58 -12.40 11.30
C GLY A 480 7.53 -13.49 11.45
N GLY A 481 6.38 -13.14 12.05
CA GLY A 481 5.21 -14.02 12.08
C GLY A 481 4.63 -14.29 10.68
N ASN A 482 3.66 -15.20 10.60
CA ASN A 482 2.99 -15.70 9.37
C ASN A 482 3.91 -16.49 8.41
N MET A 483 5.10 -15.99 8.07
CA MET A 483 6.04 -16.60 7.12
C MET A 483 6.86 -17.79 7.67
N ILE A 484 6.66 -18.15 8.94
CA ILE A 484 7.33 -19.24 9.65
C ILE A 484 6.42 -20.48 9.75
N ALA A 485 6.98 -21.65 9.45
CA ALA A 485 6.39 -22.97 9.71
C ALA A 485 6.85 -23.53 11.07
N ASP A 486 8.13 -23.41 11.41
CA ASP A 486 8.70 -23.80 12.71
C ASP A 486 9.87 -22.88 13.10
N VAL A 487 10.10 -22.66 14.40
CA VAL A 487 11.18 -21.80 14.90
C VAL A 487 11.68 -22.23 16.28
N THR A 488 13.00 -22.43 16.36
CA THR A 488 13.77 -22.59 17.59
C THR A 488 14.83 -21.47 17.68
N PHE A 489 15.66 -21.45 18.72
CA PHE A 489 16.78 -20.49 18.81
C PHE A 489 17.93 -20.83 17.84
N GLU A 490 18.00 -22.08 17.38
CA GLU A 490 19.05 -22.62 16.51
C GLU A 490 18.66 -22.59 15.04
N LYS A 491 17.36 -22.64 14.71
CA LYS A 491 16.87 -22.76 13.32
C LYS A 491 15.48 -22.16 13.13
N THR A 492 15.23 -21.62 11.93
CA THR A 492 13.88 -21.33 11.43
C THR A 492 13.58 -22.22 10.21
N VAL A 493 12.33 -22.64 10.08
CA VAL A 493 11.76 -23.27 8.87
C VAL A 493 10.63 -22.38 8.38
N TYR A 494 10.65 -22.02 7.11
CA TYR A 494 9.70 -21.09 6.51
C TYR A 494 8.45 -21.80 5.96
N GLN A 495 7.35 -21.07 5.84
CA GLN A 495 6.18 -21.53 5.10
C GLN A 495 6.51 -21.68 3.59
N PRO A 496 5.76 -22.52 2.85
CA PRO A 496 5.76 -22.48 1.39
C PRO A 496 5.15 -21.17 0.86
N LEU A 497 5.19 -21.01 -0.47
CA LEU A 497 4.55 -19.90 -1.18
C LEU A 497 3.03 -19.88 -0.93
N PRO A 498 2.38 -18.70 -0.88
CA PRO A 498 2.99 -17.36 -0.95
C PRO A 498 3.54 -16.87 0.40
N ASN A 499 3.16 -17.53 1.51
CA ASN A 499 3.39 -17.07 2.87
C ASN A 499 4.87 -16.88 3.22
N THR A 500 5.82 -17.55 2.55
CA THR A 500 7.27 -17.30 2.64
C THR A 500 7.65 -15.81 2.58
N PHE A 501 6.87 -15.01 1.84
CA PHE A 501 7.13 -13.59 1.60
C PHE A 501 6.15 -12.63 2.31
N GLU A 502 5.08 -13.14 2.91
CA GLU A 502 4.06 -12.35 3.61
C GLU A 502 4.31 -12.30 5.13
N ALA A 503 5.40 -11.64 5.53
CA ALA A 503 5.79 -11.51 6.93
C ALA A 503 4.85 -10.59 7.73
N GLY A 504 4.47 -11.02 8.94
CA GLY A 504 3.61 -10.27 9.85
C GLY A 504 2.11 -10.46 9.56
N THR A 505 1.29 -9.48 9.97
CA THR A 505 -0.12 -9.43 9.59
C THR A 505 -0.25 -8.61 8.31
N GLY A 506 -0.77 -9.22 7.23
CA GLY A 506 -0.93 -8.56 5.94
C GLY A 506 -1.98 -7.44 5.94
N ASN A 507 -2.07 -6.69 4.84
CA ASN A 507 -3.09 -5.65 4.68
C ASN A 507 -4.42 -6.25 4.19
N ILE A 508 -5.10 -6.97 5.09
CA ILE A 508 -6.22 -7.88 4.78
C ILE A 508 -7.39 -7.15 4.10
N ALA A 509 -7.87 -6.07 4.71
CA ALA A 509 -9.04 -5.33 4.21
C ALA A 509 -8.81 -4.68 2.84
N ASP A 510 -7.59 -4.20 2.58
CA ASP A 510 -7.26 -3.58 1.30
C ASP A 510 -6.99 -4.62 0.19
N ALA A 511 -6.49 -5.82 0.53
CA ALA A 511 -6.47 -6.96 -0.40
C ALA A 511 -7.90 -7.35 -0.81
N VAL A 512 -8.82 -7.44 0.16
CA VAL A 512 -10.25 -7.66 -0.09
C VAL A 512 -10.87 -6.55 -0.95
N GLY A 513 -10.48 -5.29 -0.71
CA GLY A 513 -10.86 -4.14 -1.55
C GLY A 513 -10.27 -4.18 -2.97
N LEU A 514 -9.04 -4.65 -3.14
CA LEU A 514 -8.41 -4.89 -4.45
C LEU A 514 -9.15 -5.99 -5.23
N GLY A 515 -9.60 -7.05 -4.54
CA GLY A 515 -10.47 -8.06 -5.15
C GLY A 515 -11.74 -7.46 -5.77
N ALA A 516 -12.45 -6.57 -5.04
CA ALA A 516 -13.62 -5.88 -5.58
C ALA A 516 -13.29 -4.88 -6.71
N ALA A 517 -12.08 -4.31 -6.72
CA ALA A 517 -11.65 -3.43 -7.80
C ALA A 517 -11.40 -4.20 -9.10
N ILE A 518 -10.80 -5.39 -8.98
CA ILE A 518 -10.61 -6.35 -10.07
C ILE A 518 -11.95 -6.85 -10.61
N ASP A 519 -12.88 -7.28 -9.75
CA ASP A 519 -14.24 -7.67 -10.15
C ASP A 519 -14.93 -6.56 -10.95
N TYR A 520 -14.77 -5.29 -10.53
CA TYR A 520 -15.36 -4.13 -11.20
C TYR A 520 -14.78 -3.90 -12.61
N VAL A 521 -13.45 -3.89 -12.79
CA VAL A 521 -12.86 -3.69 -14.13
C VAL A 521 -13.06 -4.90 -15.04
N GLN A 522 -13.13 -6.12 -14.50
CA GLN A 522 -13.50 -7.32 -15.26
C GLN A 522 -14.97 -7.28 -15.72
N ALA A 523 -15.89 -6.78 -14.89
CA ALA A 523 -17.30 -6.61 -15.26
C ALA A 523 -17.51 -5.53 -16.35
N LEU A 524 -16.69 -4.48 -16.37
CA LEU A 524 -16.66 -3.52 -17.49
C LEU A 524 -15.98 -4.11 -18.75
N GLY A 525 -14.99 -4.98 -18.55
CA GLY A 525 -14.21 -5.67 -19.58
C GLY A 525 -13.00 -4.84 -20.03
N MET A 526 -11.79 -5.36 -19.80
CA MET A 526 -10.54 -4.64 -20.09
C MET A 526 -10.38 -4.21 -21.56
N GLU A 527 -10.92 -4.96 -22.52
CA GLU A 527 -10.96 -4.52 -23.92
C GLU A 527 -11.82 -3.28 -24.15
N ARG A 528 -12.96 -3.17 -23.46
CA ARG A 528 -13.89 -2.03 -23.62
C ARG A 528 -13.29 -0.78 -22.99
N ILE A 529 -12.61 -0.95 -21.85
CA ILE A 529 -11.76 0.06 -21.22
C ILE A 529 -10.66 0.52 -22.20
N ALA A 530 -9.84 -0.41 -22.70
CA ALA A 530 -8.72 -0.09 -23.60
C ALA A 530 -9.17 0.63 -24.89
N ARG A 531 -10.27 0.19 -25.51
CA ARG A 531 -10.86 0.86 -26.69
C ARG A 531 -11.30 2.29 -26.35
N TYR A 532 -12.08 2.48 -25.29
CA TYR A 532 -12.58 3.80 -24.90
C TYR A 532 -11.47 4.76 -24.48
N GLU A 533 -10.46 4.29 -23.74
CA GLU A 533 -9.30 5.09 -23.36
C GLU A 533 -8.38 5.43 -24.56
N HIS A 534 -8.32 4.58 -25.58
CA HIS A 534 -7.67 4.90 -26.85
C HIS A 534 -8.43 6.01 -27.61
N ASP A 535 -9.76 5.93 -27.70
CA ASP A 535 -10.58 6.97 -28.34
C ASP A 535 -10.40 8.33 -27.64
N LEU A 536 -10.40 8.36 -26.30
CA LEU A 536 -10.08 9.55 -25.50
C LEU A 536 -8.64 10.06 -25.74
N LEU A 537 -7.65 9.17 -25.86
CA LEU A 537 -6.26 9.54 -26.15
C LEU A 537 -6.13 10.16 -27.54
N GLN A 538 -6.80 9.62 -28.56
CA GLN A 538 -6.82 10.19 -29.91
C GLN A 538 -7.47 11.58 -29.89
N TYR A 539 -8.64 11.71 -29.25
CA TYR A 539 -9.34 12.98 -29.11
C TYR A 539 -8.48 14.05 -28.41
N GLY A 540 -7.89 13.72 -27.25
CA GLY A 540 -7.01 14.63 -26.52
C GLY A 540 -5.69 14.96 -27.23
N THR A 541 -5.16 14.03 -28.03
CA THR A 541 -4.00 14.31 -28.89
C THR A 541 -4.38 15.31 -29.99
N GLN A 542 -5.53 15.13 -30.64
CA GLN A 542 -6.05 16.04 -31.68
C GLN A 542 -6.42 17.42 -31.13
N ALA A 543 -6.96 17.51 -29.91
CA ALA A 543 -7.32 18.76 -29.26
C ALA A 543 -6.10 19.57 -28.78
N LEU A 544 -5.03 18.90 -28.30
CA LEU A 544 -3.84 19.57 -27.75
C LEU A 544 -2.77 19.88 -28.81
N ALA A 545 -2.58 19.03 -29.81
CA ALA A 545 -1.54 19.20 -30.83
C ALA A 545 -1.54 20.55 -31.59
N PRO A 546 -2.68 21.18 -31.95
CA PRO A 546 -2.68 22.45 -32.67
C PRO A 546 -2.41 23.68 -31.77
N ILE A 547 -2.28 23.53 -30.45
CA ILE A 547 -2.13 24.68 -29.54
C ILE A 547 -0.73 25.34 -29.73
N PRO A 548 -0.65 26.64 -30.10
CA PRO A 548 0.62 27.27 -30.44
C PRO A 548 1.65 27.25 -29.31
N GLY A 549 2.79 26.59 -29.53
CA GLY A 549 3.87 26.49 -28.56
C GLY A 549 3.70 25.37 -27.53
N LEU A 550 2.65 24.55 -27.62
CA LEU A 550 2.58 23.27 -26.92
C LEU A 550 3.55 22.27 -27.57
N ARG A 551 4.23 21.45 -26.76
CA ARG A 551 4.95 20.25 -27.21
C ARG A 551 4.53 19.05 -26.38
N LEU A 552 3.93 18.06 -27.03
CA LEU A 552 3.67 16.74 -26.44
C LEU A 552 5.01 16.02 -26.18
N ILE A 553 5.07 15.25 -25.10
CA ILE A 553 6.23 14.51 -24.62
C ILE A 553 5.79 13.05 -24.51
N GLY A 554 6.29 12.18 -25.38
CA GLY A 554 5.73 10.85 -25.62
C GLY A 554 4.66 10.88 -26.71
N THR A 555 5.07 10.52 -27.92
CA THR A 555 4.25 10.42 -29.14
C THR A 555 4.52 9.11 -29.89
N ALA A 556 4.90 8.07 -29.16
CA ALA A 556 4.94 6.70 -29.65
C ALA A 556 3.57 6.26 -30.20
N ALA A 557 3.57 5.35 -31.18
CA ALA A 557 2.35 4.88 -31.84
C ALA A 557 1.46 4.06 -30.88
N ASP A 558 2.04 3.06 -30.23
CA ASP A 558 1.36 2.25 -29.22
C ASP A 558 1.52 2.91 -27.85
N LYS A 559 0.41 3.43 -27.31
CA LYS A 559 0.43 4.37 -26.19
C LYS A 559 -0.85 4.30 -25.38
N ALA A 560 -0.72 4.28 -24.05
CA ALA A 560 -1.81 4.46 -23.10
C ALA A 560 -2.21 5.94 -22.94
N SER A 561 -3.28 6.19 -22.19
CA SER A 561 -4.02 7.46 -22.04
C SER A 561 -3.28 8.63 -21.34
N VAL A 562 -1.98 8.84 -21.61
CA VAL A 562 -1.14 9.88 -21.01
C VAL A 562 -0.83 10.98 -22.03
N LEU A 563 -1.11 12.24 -21.68
CA LEU A 563 -0.98 13.41 -22.56
C LEU A 563 0.08 14.40 -22.04
N SER A 564 1.24 13.90 -21.59
CA SER A 564 2.34 14.74 -21.10
C SER A 564 2.75 15.84 -22.08
N PHE A 565 2.88 17.07 -21.61
CA PHE A 565 3.26 18.22 -22.44
C PHE A 565 4.09 19.27 -21.69
N VAL A 566 4.70 20.18 -22.47
CA VAL A 566 5.22 21.48 -22.01
C VAL A 566 4.64 22.60 -22.89
N LEU A 567 4.57 23.82 -22.36
CA LEU A 567 4.02 24.98 -23.06
C LEU A 567 5.06 26.12 -23.09
N LYS A 568 5.39 26.62 -24.29
CA LYS A 568 6.40 27.67 -24.47
C LYS A 568 5.98 28.97 -23.80
N GLY A 569 6.87 29.53 -22.98
CA GLY A 569 6.64 30.79 -22.25
C GLY A 569 5.93 30.64 -20.89
N TRP A 570 5.70 29.41 -20.44
CA TRP A 570 5.07 29.10 -19.16
C TRP A 570 5.84 28.00 -18.41
N THR A 571 5.95 28.12 -17.09
CA THR A 571 6.44 27.01 -16.26
C THR A 571 5.37 25.94 -16.10
N THR A 572 5.77 24.69 -15.83
CA THR A 572 4.79 23.62 -15.57
C THR A 572 3.95 23.89 -14.32
N ALA A 573 4.46 24.67 -13.36
CA ALA A 573 3.72 25.08 -12.16
C ALA A 573 2.57 26.05 -12.51
N GLU A 574 2.84 27.14 -13.23
CA GLU A 574 1.82 28.12 -13.64
C GLU A 574 0.69 27.47 -14.47
N VAL A 575 1.02 26.52 -15.34
CA VAL A 575 0.01 25.77 -16.11
C VAL A 575 -0.84 24.88 -15.18
N GLY A 576 -0.23 24.23 -14.18
CA GLY A 576 -0.96 23.44 -13.19
C GLY A 576 -1.86 24.29 -12.29
N GLU A 577 -1.41 25.47 -11.86
CA GLU A 577 -2.19 26.42 -11.08
C GLU A 577 -3.41 26.93 -11.86
N ALA A 578 -3.22 27.29 -13.14
CA ALA A 578 -4.30 27.71 -14.03
C ALA A 578 -5.34 26.61 -14.29
N LEU A 579 -4.91 25.35 -14.44
CA LEU A 579 -5.80 24.20 -14.58
C LEU A 579 -6.55 23.88 -13.28
N ASN A 580 -5.87 23.92 -12.13
CA ASN A 580 -6.48 23.73 -10.82
C ASN A 580 -7.54 24.81 -10.51
N ALA A 581 -7.28 26.08 -10.85
CA ALA A 581 -8.26 27.16 -10.71
C ALA A 581 -9.57 26.89 -11.49
N GLU A 582 -9.49 26.17 -12.60
CA GLU A 582 -10.64 25.74 -13.40
C GLU A 582 -11.18 24.34 -13.03
N GLY A 583 -10.75 23.79 -11.87
CA GLY A 583 -11.21 22.51 -11.32
C GLY A 583 -10.64 21.27 -12.02
N ILE A 584 -9.53 21.43 -12.75
CA ILE A 584 -8.89 20.37 -13.53
C ILE A 584 -7.63 19.90 -12.80
N ALA A 585 -7.67 18.69 -12.25
CA ALA A 585 -6.57 18.10 -11.49
C ALA A 585 -5.60 17.38 -12.43
N VAL A 586 -4.40 17.92 -12.60
CA VAL A 586 -3.26 17.32 -13.33
C VAL A 586 -2.03 17.26 -12.44
N ARG A 587 -1.06 16.40 -12.76
CA ARG A 587 0.26 16.44 -12.10
C ARG A 587 1.24 17.29 -12.88
N THR A 588 2.09 18.00 -12.16
CA THR A 588 3.22 18.77 -12.69
C THR A 588 4.51 18.27 -12.05
N GLY A 589 5.63 18.45 -12.73
CA GLY A 589 6.95 18.04 -12.21
C GLY A 589 7.54 16.86 -12.99
N HIS A 590 8.35 16.05 -12.31
CA HIS A 590 9.19 15.03 -12.93
C HIS A 590 8.59 13.61 -12.96
N HIS A 591 7.35 13.43 -12.47
CA HIS A 591 6.58 12.17 -12.45
C HIS A 591 7.32 10.93 -11.94
N CYS A 592 8.32 11.10 -11.08
CA CYS A 592 9.24 10.02 -10.68
C CYS A 592 9.87 9.27 -11.87
N ALA A 593 10.20 10.01 -12.95
CA ALA A 593 10.74 9.49 -14.20
C ALA A 593 11.75 10.49 -14.83
N GLN A 594 12.65 11.06 -14.01
CA GLN A 594 13.63 12.07 -14.46
C GLN A 594 14.51 11.67 -15.66
N PRO A 595 14.99 10.42 -15.80
CA PRO A 595 15.86 10.05 -16.93
C PRO A 595 15.20 10.21 -18.30
N ILE A 596 13.94 9.79 -18.46
CA ILE A 596 13.22 9.96 -19.73
C ILE A 596 12.92 11.42 -20.04
N LEU A 597 12.54 12.23 -19.03
CA LEU A 597 12.30 13.65 -19.26
C LEU A 597 13.58 14.37 -19.71
N ARG A 598 14.73 14.04 -19.10
CA ARG A 598 16.05 14.55 -19.51
C ARG A 598 16.43 14.13 -20.93
N ARG A 599 16.14 12.88 -21.33
CA ARG A 599 16.26 12.40 -22.73
C ARG A 599 15.36 13.17 -23.72
N PHE A 600 14.28 13.77 -23.24
CA PHE A 600 13.40 14.69 -23.98
C PHE A 600 13.75 16.20 -23.80
N GLY A 601 14.86 16.51 -23.13
CA GLY A 601 15.37 17.88 -22.95
C GLY A 601 14.61 18.72 -21.90
N VAL A 602 13.95 18.10 -20.92
CA VAL A 602 13.15 18.78 -19.89
C VAL A 602 13.33 18.15 -18.51
N GLU A 603 13.25 18.95 -17.44
CA GLU A 603 13.20 18.43 -16.05
C GLU A 603 11.77 18.09 -15.60
N THR A 604 10.77 18.80 -16.16
CA THR A 604 9.37 18.67 -15.76
C THR A 604 8.42 18.71 -16.96
N THR A 605 7.23 18.10 -16.80
CA THR A 605 6.10 18.25 -17.73
C THR A 605 4.80 18.48 -16.94
N VAL A 606 3.76 18.95 -17.62
CA VAL A 606 2.38 18.81 -17.17
C VAL A 606 1.87 17.47 -17.70
N ARG A 607 1.26 16.66 -16.85
CA ARG A 607 0.74 15.32 -17.20
C ARG A 607 -0.75 15.21 -16.84
N PRO A 608 -1.63 15.52 -17.79
CA PRO A 608 -2.93 14.86 -17.88
C PRO A 608 -2.73 13.38 -18.18
N SER A 609 -3.50 12.54 -17.49
CA SER A 609 -3.54 11.08 -17.64
C SER A 609 -4.97 10.65 -17.40
N LEU A 610 -5.58 9.98 -18.37
CA LEU A 610 -7.02 9.71 -18.40
C LEU A 610 -7.30 8.28 -17.92
N ALA A 611 -8.50 8.03 -17.42
CA ALA A 611 -9.04 6.70 -17.17
C ALA A 611 -10.42 6.59 -17.83
N PHE A 612 -10.99 5.40 -17.90
CA PHE A 612 -12.26 5.10 -18.56
C PHE A 612 -13.48 5.87 -18.02
N TYR A 613 -13.37 6.57 -16.88
CA TYR A 613 -14.42 7.46 -16.37
C TYR A 613 -14.28 8.91 -16.83
N ASN A 614 -13.19 9.28 -17.51
CA ASN A 614 -13.02 10.63 -18.06
C ASN A 614 -13.81 10.83 -19.34
N THR A 615 -14.10 12.08 -19.71
CA THR A 615 -14.91 12.40 -20.89
C THR A 615 -14.26 13.41 -21.83
N THR A 616 -14.78 13.54 -23.04
CA THR A 616 -14.35 14.53 -24.03
C THR A 616 -14.51 15.97 -23.52
N GLU A 617 -15.55 16.27 -22.75
CA GLU A 617 -15.78 17.62 -22.20
C GLU A 617 -14.74 18.01 -21.13
N GLU A 618 -14.14 17.03 -20.44
CA GLU A 618 -13.01 17.27 -19.52
C GLU A 618 -11.72 17.56 -20.29
N ILE A 619 -11.56 16.96 -21.47
CA ILE A 619 -10.45 17.24 -22.41
C ILE A 619 -10.64 18.62 -23.05
N ASP A 620 -11.86 19.00 -23.45
CA ASP A 620 -12.17 20.32 -23.99
C ASP A 620 -11.86 21.43 -22.99
N ARG A 621 -12.23 21.23 -21.72
CA ARG A 621 -11.87 22.15 -20.63
C ARG A 621 -10.35 22.30 -20.47
N LEU A 622 -9.61 21.19 -20.52
CA LEU A 622 -8.14 21.18 -20.50
C LEU A 622 -7.57 21.97 -21.69
N ALA A 623 -8.02 21.67 -22.91
CA ALA A 623 -7.56 22.31 -24.13
C ALA A 623 -7.85 23.82 -24.13
N ALA A 624 -9.06 24.24 -23.74
CA ALA A 624 -9.45 25.64 -23.67
C ALA A 624 -8.59 26.47 -22.69
N VAL A 625 -8.27 25.93 -21.51
CA VAL A 625 -7.37 26.60 -20.55
C VAL A 625 -5.96 26.74 -21.12
N VAL A 626 -5.41 25.66 -21.69
CA VAL A 626 -4.04 25.64 -22.23
C VAL A 626 -3.93 26.54 -23.48
N GLN A 627 -4.96 26.59 -24.33
CA GLN A 627 -5.06 27.54 -25.45
C GLN A 627 -5.18 28.98 -24.96
N GLY A 628 -5.91 29.23 -23.87
CA GLY A 628 -5.98 30.54 -23.22
C GLY A 628 -4.64 31.02 -22.67
N LEU A 629 -3.80 30.12 -22.14
CA LEU A 629 -2.42 30.43 -21.74
C LEU A 629 -1.52 30.69 -22.96
N ALA A 630 -1.64 29.88 -24.02
CA ALA A 630 -0.90 30.07 -25.27
C ALA A 630 -1.19 31.43 -25.94
N ALA A 631 -2.44 31.89 -25.89
CA ALA A 631 -2.85 33.19 -26.43
C ALA A 631 -2.33 34.39 -25.61
N ARG A 632 -2.13 34.22 -24.29
CA ARG A 632 -1.63 35.25 -23.35
C ARG A 632 -0.09 35.37 -23.32
N ARG A 633 0.59 34.74 -24.28
CA ARG A 633 2.04 34.51 -24.28
C ARG A 633 2.87 35.73 -23.87
N ARG A 634 3.51 35.63 -22.70
CA ARG A 634 4.62 36.51 -22.30
C ARG A 634 5.77 36.35 -23.30
N GLY A 635 6.47 37.45 -23.59
CA GLY A 635 7.48 37.57 -24.66
C GLY A 635 8.60 36.55 -24.58
#